data_AF-A0AA36G6Y4-F1
#
_entry.id   AF-A0AA36G6Y4-F1
#
_cell.length_a   1.000
_cell.length_b   1.000
_cell.length_c   1.000
_cell.angle_alpha   90.00
_cell.angle_beta   90.00
_cell.angle_gamma   90.00
#
_symmetry.space_group_name_H-M   'P 1'
#
loop_
_entity.id
_entity.type
_entity.pdbx_description
1 polymer ?
#
loop_
_entity_poly.entity_id
_entity_poly.type
_entity_poly.pdbx_seq_one_letter_code
_entity_poly.pdbx_strand_id
1 'polypeptide(L)'
;MGQHEIELPIICAGVPQHSYAFEAAALPTKTVIVYADRAEVKRHVHTQLAKGTNEIIIQNVSAVIERQSVRVDGNGVLIQEVQYQEMPIDTLTETERVRTLEDEKFDLESRKAELEDEIESLKTRAEVLDGVAGQIASGSNSPFSSPDMSPPMERPIERRHSTNQITCQIGQKPSPAACMNFLMDGDCLKNLATFLTYYGETVRSLKAEMRGKQRECERLHEQIEHLERRIDQLRCGYEYDSIKRNISIIVEVEANKEADLFVTYQVYCAGWKPTYDIRACSTLEEEKENSTVKLCYYGLVEQNTGDTWADCDLVLSTACPTVGGSPPALGTLSATLQRHSKNLRQRHGSARRKPIMSAASEEDMGFGSFDYNELVDAAAMQRLTLAHMSSDSNSCSSTPLETQSSACFPIARPVTIPSNGIEHKVLVAQVELGCLFRHEAVPCKSTSAYLSAMVTNSSGFPLLPGSLSVYMNNSFVSKSHINFVAPGEDFRCCLGLDPAVKIEYKSPSRVVEQVGFMSKSSLITQEQIIHLRNAKVNQTVQLTVKEYIPKSNDDKIKVAIVSPEVRGKGQEARLNKEHNLEWSVTLAPGQSKDLSVKYTMRLAEGVPTDEEEMAVYLKATTQALPQNFTTPPRNPEPFGVGRPRTCTRSISTYVSIVAAIFVYIVQTGTPTVSSAYCLTSEAYTPGIWKYMLYFRMSTLVISSALYLPITWKIFKITSTLKAGLTGETYTRKMIKTTRTIGCTILSEFFLVVIPDIFLNYNPFGLARYQVVWYNCHVAKGAVNVFLVTLQHEEMTKVLTKKWRRRSTLASTHLLTQMIDDAQVFCGRMNTMSTALSEYDTKVS
;
A
#
# COMPACT_ATOMS: atom_id res chain seq x y z
N MET A 1 65.18 40.38 6.22
CA MET A 1 63.99 39.52 6.37
C MET A 1 62.78 40.41 6.18
N GLY A 2 62.25 40.45 4.97
CA GLY A 2 61.03 41.17 4.62
C GLY A 2 60.12 40.20 3.88
N GLN A 3 58.91 40.02 4.39
CA GLN A 3 57.88 39.14 3.86
C GLN A 3 57.41 39.70 2.51
N HIS A 4 57.45 38.87 1.47
CA HIS A 4 56.71 39.10 0.23
C HIS A 4 55.37 38.38 0.38
N GLU A 5 54.31 39.14 0.63
CA GLU A 5 52.94 38.71 0.42
C GLU A 5 52.70 38.58 -1.10
N ILE A 6 52.29 37.39 -1.51
CA ILE A 6 51.84 37.10 -2.87
C ILE A 6 50.34 37.38 -2.87
N GLU A 7 49.93 38.54 -3.38
CA GLU A 7 48.53 38.80 -3.73
C GLU A 7 48.17 37.94 -4.95
N LEU A 8 47.42 36.87 -4.72
CA LEU A 8 46.69 36.17 -5.77
C LEU A 8 45.41 36.98 -6.05
N PRO A 9 45.15 37.40 -7.30
CA PRO A 9 43.90 38.08 -7.63
C PRO A 9 42.76 37.06 -7.52
N ILE A 10 41.86 37.28 -6.58
CA ILE A 10 40.54 36.66 -6.56
C ILE A 10 39.82 37.18 -7.81
N ILE A 11 39.74 36.34 -8.85
CA ILE A 11 38.89 36.61 -10.01
C ILE A 11 37.46 36.56 -9.49
N CYS A 12 36.85 37.72 -9.27
CA CYS A 12 35.42 37.82 -9.08
C CYS A 12 34.75 37.27 -10.34
N ALA A 13 34.09 36.11 -10.23
CA ALA A 13 33.14 35.66 -11.24
C ALA A 13 32.12 36.79 -11.46
N GLY A 14 32.01 37.26 -12.71
CA GLY A 14 31.17 38.39 -13.05
C GLY A 14 29.72 38.13 -12.67
N VAL A 15 29.09 39.10 -12.02
CA VAL A 15 27.64 39.09 -11.77
C VAL A 15 26.93 38.87 -13.12
N PRO A 16 26.00 37.91 -13.23
CA PRO A 16 25.30 37.65 -14.49
C PRO A 16 24.57 38.92 -14.94
N GLN A 17 24.72 39.28 -16.21
CA GLN A 17 24.15 40.51 -16.78
C GLN A 17 22.67 40.34 -17.14
N HIS A 18 22.26 39.11 -17.43
CA HIS A 18 20.89 38.75 -17.82
C HIS A 18 20.47 37.51 -17.03
N SER A 19 19.22 37.43 -16.59
CA SER A 19 18.68 36.29 -15.83
C SER A 19 17.35 35.83 -16.43
N TYR A 20 17.18 34.52 -16.57
CA TYR A 20 16.02 33.87 -17.17
C TYR A 20 15.50 32.80 -16.21
N ALA A 21 14.24 32.91 -15.78
CA ALA A 21 13.64 31.95 -14.85
C ALA A 21 12.59 31.08 -15.55
N PHE A 22 12.62 29.77 -15.28
CA PHE A 22 11.70 28.78 -15.81
C PHE A 22 11.13 27.92 -14.69
N GLU A 23 9.82 27.68 -14.71
CA GLU A 23 9.20 26.71 -13.80
C GLU A 23 9.55 25.29 -14.27
N ALA A 24 10.09 24.45 -13.40
CA ALA A 24 10.52 23.11 -13.76
C ALA A 24 9.36 22.33 -14.42
N ALA A 25 8.15 22.37 -13.86
CA ALA A 25 6.97 21.68 -14.38
C ALA A 25 6.49 22.18 -15.76
N ALA A 26 6.88 23.38 -16.17
CA ALA A 26 6.52 23.94 -17.48
C ALA A 26 7.51 23.55 -18.59
N LEU A 27 8.69 23.03 -18.22
CA LEU A 27 9.70 22.62 -19.19
C LEU A 27 9.37 21.25 -19.80
N PRO A 28 9.47 21.09 -21.13
CA PRO A 28 9.20 19.82 -21.80
C PRO A 28 10.17 18.73 -21.34
N THR A 29 9.62 17.57 -21.02
CA THR A 29 10.40 16.38 -20.64
C THR A 29 10.68 15.56 -21.89
N LYS A 30 11.92 15.62 -22.38
CA LYS A 30 12.30 14.98 -23.65
C LYS A 30 12.47 13.47 -23.50
N THR A 31 13.22 13.05 -22.48
CA THR A 31 13.55 11.64 -22.28
C THR A 31 13.54 11.32 -20.79
N VAL A 32 13.01 10.15 -20.44
CA VAL A 32 13.07 9.62 -19.08
C VAL A 32 13.62 8.20 -19.12
N ILE A 33 14.69 7.94 -18.36
CA ILE A 33 15.24 6.60 -18.18
C ILE A 33 14.85 6.12 -16.79
N VAL A 34 14.00 5.10 -16.69
CA VAL A 34 13.56 4.53 -15.41
C VAL A 34 14.43 3.32 -15.08
N TYR A 35 15.08 3.36 -13.93
CA TYR A 35 15.85 2.27 -13.34
C TYR A 35 15.00 1.52 -12.31
N ALA A 36 15.57 0.51 -11.65
CA ALA A 36 14.84 -0.25 -10.64
C ALA A 36 14.43 0.59 -9.41
N ASP A 37 15.23 1.60 -9.04
CA ASP A 37 15.08 2.37 -7.79
C ASP A 37 14.95 3.90 -7.98
N ARG A 38 15.17 4.41 -9.20
CA ARG A 38 15.15 5.84 -9.53
C ARG A 38 14.82 6.07 -11.00
N ALA A 39 14.69 7.33 -11.40
CA ALA A 39 14.63 7.72 -12.81
C ALA A 39 15.64 8.84 -13.12
N GLU A 40 16.14 8.89 -14.34
CA GLU A 40 16.89 10.02 -14.89
C GLU A 40 15.98 10.78 -15.85
N VAL A 41 15.79 12.07 -15.57
CA VAL A 41 14.90 12.96 -16.32
C VAL A 41 15.76 13.93 -17.11
N LYS A 42 15.49 14.03 -18.43
CA LYS A 42 16.13 14.99 -19.33
C LYS A 42 15.11 16.01 -19.81
N ARG A 43 15.28 17.27 -19.39
CA ARG A 43 14.44 18.40 -19.80
C ARG A 43 15.12 19.24 -20.87
N HIS A 44 14.31 19.84 -21.74
CA HIS A 44 14.78 20.75 -22.78
C HIS A 44 14.40 22.18 -22.42
N VAL A 45 15.41 23.04 -22.33
CA VAL A 45 15.28 24.48 -22.12
C VAL A 45 15.64 25.17 -23.42
N HIS A 46 14.66 25.86 -24.00
CA HIS A 46 14.84 26.65 -25.20
C HIS A 46 14.69 28.13 -24.86
N THR A 47 15.70 28.95 -25.15
CA THR A 47 15.69 30.38 -24.83
C THR A 47 16.62 31.19 -25.73
N GLN A 48 16.34 32.50 -25.85
CA GLN A 48 17.20 33.47 -26.52
C GLN A 48 18.15 34.12 -25.52
N LEU A 49 19.44 33.83 -25.64
CA LEU A 49 20.48 34.35 -24.76
C LEU A 49 21.09 35.61 -25.34
N ALA A 50 21.26 36.62 -24.48
CA ALA A 50 21.98 37.84 -24.83
C ALA A 50 23.50 37.61 -24.82
N LYS A 51 24.24 38.47 -25.52
CA LYS A 51 25.70 38.48 -25.47
C LYS A 51 26.18 38.78 -24.04
N GLY A 52 27.18 38.01 -23.58
CA GLY A 52 27.78 38.11 -22.25
C GLY A 52 27.38 36.95 -21.34
N THR A 53 27.46 37.17 -20.03
CA THR A 53 27.09 36.20 -19.00
C THR A 53 25.58 36.23 -18.76
N ASN A 54 24.94 35.08 -18.87
CA ASN A 54 23.52 34.87 -18.62
C ASN A 54 23.35 33.83 -17.51
N GLU A 55 22.37 34.05 -16.63
CA GLU A 55 21.95 33.09 -15.62
C GLU A 55 20.60 32.48 -16.04
N ILE A 56 20.49 31.17 -15.96
CA ILE A 56 19.27 30.42 -16.24
C ILE A 56 18.88 29.68 -14.96
N ILE A 57 17.70 29.99 -14.43
CA ILE A 57 17.19 29.46 -13.17
C ILE A 57 15.99 28.56 -13.46
N ILE A 58 16.12 27.27 -13.15
CA ILE A 58 15.00 26.32 -13.17
C ILE A 58 14.45 26.22 -11.75
N GLN A 59 13.21 26.67 -11.55
CA GLN A 59 12.57 26.80 -10.25
C GLN A 59 11.70 25.60 -9.90
N ASN A 60 11.61 25.27 -8.62
CA ASN A 60 10.75 24.23 -8.06
C ASN A 60 11.01 22.84 -8.69
N VAL A 61 12.28 22.44 -8.75
CA VAL A 61 12.65 21.06 -9.14
C VAL A 61 12.22 20.07 -8.06
N SER A 62 12.00 18.81 -8.46
CA SER A 62 11.55 17.73 -7.59
C SER A 62 12.28 17.69 -6.24
N ALA A 63 11.52 17.52 -5.15
CA ALA A 63 12.04 17.37 -3.79
C ALA A 63 12.89 16.11 -3.59
N VAL A 64 12.77 15.14 -4.49
CA VAL A 64 13.49 13.85 -4.43
C VAL A 64 14.60 13.80 -5.48
N ILE A 65 15.12 14.94 -5.90
CA ILE A 65 16.28 15.04 -6.81
C ILE A 65 17.58 14.59 -6.12
N GLU A 66 18.41 13.83 -6.83
CA GLU A 66 19.78 13.53 -6.41
C GLU A 66 20.68 14.72 -6.73
N ARG A 67 21.13 15.43 -5.70
CA ARG A 67 21.80 16.74 -5.82
C ARG A 67 23.04 16.70 -6.72
N GLN A 68 23.82 15.63 -6.65
CA GLN A 68 25.08 15.48 -7.41
C GLN A 68 24.87 14.97 -8.84
N SER A 69 23.64 14.69 -9.25
CA SER A 69 23.33 14.11 -10.56
C SER A 69 23.06 15.14 -11.66
N VAL A 70 22.93 16.42 -11.28
CA VAL A 70 22.56 17.51 -12.20
C VAL A 70 23.68 17.74 -13.22
N ARG A 71 23.31 17.61 -14.49
CA ARG A 71 24.18 17.77 -15.65
C ARG A 71 23.48 18.64 -16.68
N VAL A 72 24.24 19.47 -17.38
CA VAL A 72 23.71 20.38 -18.40
C VAL A 72 24.55 20.22 -19.65
N ASP A 73 23.89 19.90 -20.76
CA ASP A 73 24.50 19.86 -22.08
C ASP A 73 23.90 20.98 -22.93
N GLY A 74 24.70 21.73 -23.68
CA GLY A 74 24.23 22.79 -24.57
C GLY A 74 25.06 22.87 -25.83
N ASN A 75 24.42 23.11 -26.98
CA ASN A 75 25.18 23.29 -28.21
C ASN A 75 25.56 24.77 -28.41
N GLY A 76 26.85 25.01 -28.64
CA GLY A 76 27.39 26.35 -28.92
C GLY A 76 27.47 27.28 -27.72
N VAL A 77 27.05 26.90 -26.51
CA VAL A 77 27.07 27.75 -25.31
C VAL A 77 28.16 27.28 -24.35
N LEU A 78 28.93 28.20 -23.76
CA LEU A 78 29.92 27.86 -22.73
C LEU A 78 29.24 27.85 -21.36
N ILE A 79 29.15 26.68 -20.74
CA ILE A 79 28.59 26.52 -19.38
C ILE A 79 29.72 26.79 -18.38
N GLN A 80 29.58 27.85 -17.60
CA GLN A 80 30.57 28.23 -16.58
C GLN A 80 30.31 27.51 -15.26
N GLU A 81 29.06 27.48 -14.82
CA GLU A 81 28.67 26.93 -13.52
C GLU A 81 27.26 26.31 -13.57
N VAL A 82 27.07 25.21 -12.85
CA VAL A 82 25.77 24.58 -12.60
C VAL A 82 25.65 24.34 -11.11
N GLN A 83 24.68 25.00 -10.47
CA GLN A 83 24.50 24.96 -9.03
C GLN A 83 23.06 24.57 -8.67
N TYR A 84 22.93 23.56 -7.81
CA TYR A 84 21.67 23.27 -7.13
C TYR A 84 21.55 24.16 -5.88
N GLN A 85 20.44 24.87 -5.76
CA GLN A 85 20.19 25.85 -4.69
C GLN A 85 18.90 25.49 -3.93
N GLU A 86 18.97 25.55 -2.60
CA GLU A 86 17.82 25.41 -1.71
C GLU A 86 17.52 26.78 -1.09
N MET A 87 16.29 27.25 -1.25
CA MET A 87 15.85 28.53 -0.69
C MET A 87 14.63 28.29 0.20
N PRO A 88 14.58 28.84 1.43
CA PRO A 88 13.38 28.80 2.22
C PRO A 88 12.23 29.50 1.48
N ILE A 89 11.04 28.93 1.54
CA ILE A 89 9.84 29.53 0.98
C ILE A 89 9.54 30.82 1.76
N ASP A 90 9.42 31.94 1.05
CA ASP A 90 8.86 33.16 1.61
C ASP A 90 7.35 32.98 1.80
N THR A 91 6.96 32.76 3.06
CA THR A 91 5.58 32.48 3.45
C THR A 91 4.63 33.63 3.14
N LEU A 92 5.12 34.88 3.09
CA LEU A 92 4.29 36.05 2.78
C LEU A 92 3.85 36.05 1.32
N THR A 93 4.81 35.94 0.39
CA THR A 93 4.54 35.92 -1.05
C THR A 93 3.65 34.75 -1.45
N GLU A 94 3.85 33.57 -0.86
CA GLU A 94 2.99 32.40 -1.15
C GLU A 94 1.59 32.51 -0.54
N THR A 95 1.44 33.18 0.62
CA THR A 95 0.12 33.49 1.18
C THR A 95 -0.66 34.45 0.26
N GLU A 96 0.02 35.42 -0.35
CA GLU A 96 -0.59 36.28 -1.36
C GLU A 96 -1.03 35.49 -2.61
N ARG A 97 -0.20 34.55 -3.08
CA ARG A 97 -0.58 33.68 -4.22
C ARG A 97 -1.80 32.83 -3.91
N VAL A 98 -1.87 32.22 -2.72
CA VAL A 98 -3.06 31.47 -2.28
C VAL A 98 -4.29 32.36 -2.26
N ARG A 99 -4.18 33.60 -1.74
CA ARG A 99 -5.29 34.57 -1.78
C ARG A 99 -5.74 34.90 -3.20
N THR A 100 -4.82 35.16 -4.13
CA THR A 100 -5.20 35.47 -5.51
C THR A 100 -5.96 34.33 -6.19
N LEU A 101 -5.60 33.08 -5.89
CA LEU A 101 -6.32 31.90 -6.42
C LEU A 101 -7.69 31.71 -5.73
N GLU A 102 -7.80 32.04 -4.45
CA GLU A 102 -9.08 32.05 -3.73
C GLU A 102 -10.03 33.11 -4.28
N ASP A 103 -9.51 34.29 -4.61
CA ASP A 103 -10.28 35.36 -5.26
C ASP A 103 -10.76 34.91 -6.66
N GLU A 104 -9.87 34.31 -7.48
CA GLU A 104 -10.26 33.76 -8.80
C GLU A 104 -11.31 32.65 -8.67
N LYS A 105 -11.15 31.76 -7.68
CA LYS A 105 -12.15 30.72 -7.38
C LYS A 105 -13.51 31.36 -7.02
N PHE A 106 -13.51 32.37 -6.16
CA PHE A 106 -14.73 33.07 -5.74
C PHE A 106 -15.45 33.74 -6.93
N ASP A 107 -14.70 34.33 -7.86
CA ASP A 107 -15.26 34.93 -9.07
C ASP A 107 -15.92 33.87 -9.99
N LEU A 108 -15.27 32.71 -10.17
CA LEU A 108 -15.84 31.61 -10.95
C LEU A 108 -17.06 30.97 -10.27
N GLU A 109 -17.06 30.83 -8.94
CA GLU A 109 -18.22 30.36 -8.17
C GLU A 109 -19.41 31.31 -8.31
N SER A 110 -19.16 32.62 -8.23
CA SER A 110 -20.17 33.66 -8.43
C SER A 110 -20.76 33.56 -9.84
N ARG A 111 -19.91 33.41 -10.86
CA ARG A 111 -20.36 33.26 -12.24
C ARG A 111 -21.16 31.98 -12.48
N LYS A 112 -20.79 30.88 -11.82
CA LYS A 112 -21.53 29.62 -11.87
C LYS A 112 -22.92 29.78 -11.24
N ALA A 113 -23.01 30.43 -10.08
CA ALA A 113 -24.29 30.69 -9.41
C ALA A 113 -25.25 31.53 -10.27
N GLU A 114 -24.75 32.56 -10.94
CA GLU A 114 -25.55 33.35 -11.90
C GLU A 114 -26.15 32.48 -13.02
N LEU A 115 -25.36 31.56 -13.59
CA LEU A 115 -25.84 30.66 -14.63
C LEU A 115 -26.84 29.62 -14.10
N GLU A 116 -26.67 29.14 -12.87
CA GLU A 116 -27.61 28.24 -12.20
C GLU A 116 -28.97 28.93 -11.97
N ASP A 117 -28.97 30.20 -11.54
CA ASP A 117 -30.17 31.01 -11.39
C ASP A 117 -30.88 31.24 -12.75
N GLU A 118 -30.12 31.50 -13.81
CA GLU A 118 -30.67 31.61 -15.17
C GLU A 118 -31.28 30.30 -15.65
N ILE A 119 -30.65 29.15 -15.35
CA ILE A 119 -31.19 27.83 -15.68
C ILE A 119 -32.51 27.58 -14.93
N GLU A 120 -32.59 27.91 -13.64
CA GLU A 120 -33.82 27.74 -12.86
C GLU A 120 -34.93 28.66 -13.37
N SER A 121 -34.60 29.89 -13.80
CA SER A 121 -35.55 30.79 -14.46
C SER A 121 -36.07 30.22 -15.79
N LEU A 122 -35.18 29.69 -16.64
CA LEU A 122 -35.56 29.06 -17.91
C LEU A 122 -36.42 27.80 -17.69
N LYS A 123 -36.09 27.01 -16.67
CA LYS A 123 -36.85 25.82 -16.27
C LYS A 123 -38.25 26.20 -15.80
N THR A 124 -38.37 27.21 -14.92
CA THR A 124 -39.67 27.74 -14.49
C THR A 124 -40.51 28.21 -15.68
N ARG A 125 -39.90 28.90 -16.66
CA ARG A 125 -40.59 29.33 -17.89
C ARG A 125 -41.09 28.13 -18.72
N ALA A 126 -40.30 27.06 -18.81
CA ALA A 126 -40.68 25.84 -19.51
C ALA A 126 -41.83 25.11 -18.78
N GLU A 127 -41.78 25.01 -17.45
CA GLU A 127 -42.83 24.38 -16.64
C GLU A 127 -44.16 25.13 -16.74
N VAL A 128 -44.14 26.47 -16.75
CA VAL A 128 -45.34 27.28 -16.98
C VAL A 128 -45.94 27.00 -18.36
N LEU A 129 -45.10 26.92 -19.41
CA LEU A 129 -45.56 26.59 -20.77
C LEU A 129 -46.15 25.17 -20.84
N ASP A 130 -45.47 24.19 -20.26
CA ASP A 130 -45.95 22.80 -20.18
C ASP A 130 -47.28 22.72 -19.40
N GLY A 131 -47.43 23.50 -18.33
CA GLY A 131 -48.66 23.61 -17.55
C GLY A 131 -49.84 24.18 -18.36
N VAL A 132 -49.61 25.24 -19.14
CA VAL A 132 -50.62 25.83 -20.05
C VAL A 132 -51.02 24.83 -21.13
N ALA A 133 -50.05 24.14 -21.74
CA ALA A 133 -50.33 23.09 -22.72
C ALA A 133 -51.11 21.91 -22.10
N GLY A 134 -50.79 21.53 -20.86
CA GLY A 134 -51.49 20.50 -20.10
C GLY A 134 -52.95 20.86 -19.82
N GLN A 135 -53.25 22.11 -19.45
CA GLN A 135 -54.62 22.59 -19.23
C GLN A 135 -55.44 22.62 -20.52
N ILE A 136 -54.82 23.00 -21.65
CA ILE A 136 -55.47 22.97 -22.96
C ILE A 136 -55.77 21.51 -23.38
N ALA A 137 -54.89 20.56 -23.05
CA ALA A 137 -55.09 19.14 -23.34
C ALA A 137 -56.13 18.47 -22.43
N SER A 138 -56.26 18.89 -21.16
CA SER A 138 -57.19 18.30 -20.18
C SER A 138 -58.61 18.87 -20.23
N GLY A 139 -58.83 19.99 -20.91
CA GLY A 139 -60.16 20.59 -21.11
C GLY A 139 -60.83 21.12 -19.84
N SER A 140 -60.07 21.38 -18.77
CA SER A 140 -60.62 21.81 -17.47
C SER A 140 -60.49 23.32 -17.23
N ASN A 141 -61.62 24.03 -17.18
CA ASN A 141 -61.70 25.40 -16.66
C ASN A 141 -61.72 25.37 -15.12
N SER A 142 -60.57 25.46 -14.46
CA SER A 142 -60.49 25.84 -13.05
C SER A 142 -59.24 26.70 -12.81
N PRO A 143 -59.36 27.87 -12.14
CA PRO A 143 -58.20 28.71 -11.88
C PRO A 143 -57.37 28.14 -10.71
N PHE A 144 -56.06 28.27 -10.84
CA PHE A 144 -55.00 28.17 -9.83
C PHE A 144 -55.44 27.83 -8.40
N SER A 145 -55.12 26.62 -7.93
CA SER A 145 -54.94 26.33 -6.51
C SER A 145 -53.44 26.35 -6.23
N SER A 146 -52.94 27.47 -5.71
CA SER A 146 -51.58 27.63 -5.23
C SER A 146 -51.30 26.68 -4.04
N PRO A 147 -50.05 26.25 -3.82
CA PRO A 147 -49.67 25.57 -2.59
C PRO A 147 -49.71 26.56 -1.42
N ASP A 148 -50.33 26.13 -0.33
CA ASP A 148 -50.45 26.83 0.94
C ASP A 148 -49.07 27.15 1.54
N MET A 149 -48.74 28.43 1.63
CA MET A 149 -47.64 28.97 2.43
C MET A 149 -48.23 30.05 3.32
N SER A 150 -48.46 29.71 4.59
CA SER A 150 -48.83 30.66 5.63
C SER A 150 -47.58 31.41 6.14
N PRO A 151 -47.61 32.75 6.25
CA PRO A 151 -46.75 33.47 7.19
C PRO A 151 -47.57 34.26 8.23
N PRO A 152 -47.00 34.58 9.42
CA PRO A 152 -47.72 35.34 10.44
C PRO A 152 -47.63 36.87 10.22
N MET A 153 -48.76 37.53 10.51
CA MET A 153 -48.95 38.91 11.01
C MET A 153 -47.94 40.02 10.62
N GLU A 154 -48.42 41.07 9.93
CA GLU A 154 -48.54 42.44 10.49
C GLU A 154 -49.32 43.45 9.60
N ARG A 155 -50.27 44.14 10.27
CA ARG A 155 -50.93 45.47 10.14
C ARG A 155 -51.26 46.18 8.80
N PRO A 156 -52.34 46.99 8.77
CA PRO A 156 -52.98 47.49 7.55
C PRO A 156 -52.65 48.96 7.22
N ILE A 157 -52.68 49.31 5.93
CA ILE A 157 -52.85 50.71 5.48
C ILE A 157 -53.88 50.76 4.35
N GLU A 158 -54.89 51.60 4.55
CA GLU A 158 -56.00 51.91 3.67
C GLU A 158 -55.57 52.62 2.38
N ARG A 159 -56.30 52.39 1.26
CA ARG A 159 -57.02 53.46 0.51
C ARG A 159 -57.78 52.94 -0.73
N ARG A 160 -59.11 52.96 -0.58
CA ARG A 160 -60.16 53.58 -1.44
C ARG A 160 -60.12 53.51 -2.99
N HIS A 161 -61.21 52.90 -3.48
CA HIS A 161 -62.05 53.22 -4.65
C HIS A 161 -61.49 53.06 -6.09
N SER A 162 -62.06 52.12 -6.85
CA SER A 162 -63.28 52.39 -7.63
C SER A 162 -63.84 51.13 -8.28
N THR A 163 -65.14 50.96 -8.08
CA THR A 163 -65.99 49.91 -8.63
C THR A 163 -66.31 50.24 -10.09
N ASN A 164 -66.07 49.31 -11.01
CA ASN A 164 -66.89 49.18 -12.20
C ASN A 164 -67.44 47.75 -12.25
N GLN A 165 -68.72 47.64 -11.88
CA GLN A 165 -69.53 46.45 -12.06
C GLN A 165 -69.69 46.20 -13.57
N ILE A 166 -69.19 45.06 -14.05
CA ILE A 166 -69.76 44.41 -15.23
C ILE A 166 -70.47 43.16 -14.73
N THR A 167 -71.79 43.27 -14.64
CA THR A 167 -72.70 42.18 -14.33
C THR A 167 -72.80 41.27 -15.56
N CYS A 168 -72.09 40.15 -15.59
CA CYS A 168 -72.35 39.10 -16.57
C CYS A 168 -73.41 38.15 -16.00
N GLN A 169 -74.60 38.20 -16.62
CA GLN A 169 -75.71 37.32 -16.33
C GLN A 169 -75.34 35.87 -16.58
N ILE A 170 -75.74 35.02 -15.63
CA ILE A 170 -75.74 33.56 -15.72
C ILE A 170 -76.70 33.17 -16.85
N GLY A 171 -76.15 32.71 -17.96
CA GLY A 171 -76.89 32.21 -19.12
C GLY A 171 -76.33 30.87 -19.57
N GLN A 172 -77.04 29.80 -19.22
CA GLN A 172 -77.09 28.48 -19.85
C GLN A 172 -75.79 27.67 -20.01
N LYS A 173 -75.78 26.50 -19.36
CA LYS A 173 -74.86 25.38 -19.64
C LYS A 173 -75.08 24.93 -21.11
N PRO A 174 -74.05 24.93 -21.99
CA PRO A 174 -74.24 24.39 -23.32
C PRO A 174 -74.46 22.87 -23.27
N SER A 175 -75.34 22.37 -24.12
CA SER A 175 -75.59 20.93 -24.29
C SER A 175 -74.34 20.23 -24.87
N PRO A 176 -74.20 18.89 -24.71
CA PRO A 176 -73.01 18.15 -25.17
C PRO A 176 -72.70 18.32 -26.68
N ALA A 177 -73.69 18.71 -27.48
CA ALA A 177 -73.55 18.95 -28.91
C ALA A 177 -72.85 20.30 -29.25
N ALA A 178 -72.94 21.31 -28.38
CA ALA A 178 -72.25 22.59 -28.58
C ALA A 178 -70.74 22.50 -28.30
N CYS A 179 -70.32 21.57 -27.43
CA CYS A 179 -68.90 21.22 -27.26
C CYS A 179 -68.30 20.59 -28.53
N MET A 180 -69.09 19.84 -29.31
CA MET A 180 -68.65 19.24 -30.58
C MET A 180 -68.49 20.27 -31.71
N ASN A 181 -69.24 21.38 -31.69
CA ASN A 181 -69.12 22.46 -32.68
C ASN A 181 -67.97 23.45 -32.40
N PHE A 182 -67.51 23.57 -31.14
CA PHE A 182 -66.34 24.41 -30.81
C PHE A 182 -65.03 23.82 -31.38
N LEU A 183 -64.95 22.49 -31.48
CA LEU A 183 -63.82 21.77 -32.10
C LEU A 183 -63.84 21.80 -33.63
N MET A 184 -64.92 22.28 -34.26
CA MET A 184 -65.13 22.27 -35.71
C MET A 184 -65.28 23.68 -36.30
N ASP A 185 -64.88 24.72 -35.55
CA ASP A 185 -64.68 26.06 -36.11
C ASP A 185 -63.26 26.16 -36.70
N GLY A 186 -63.17 26.48 -37.99
CA GLY A 186 -61.92 26.48 -38.75
C GLY A 186 -60.88 27.45 -38.17
N ASP A 187 -61.33 28.56 -37.60
CA ASP A 187 -60.47 29.55 -36.96
C ASP A 187 -59.94 29.08 -35.60
N CYS A 188 -60.72 28.31 -34.83
CA CYS A 188 -60.28 27.69 -33.57
C CYS A 188 -59.19 26.64 -33.80
N LEU A 189 -59.37 25.77 -34.80
CA LEU A 189 -58.36 24.78 -35.18
C LEU A 189 -57.06 25.43 -35.68
N LYS A 190 -57.18 26.54 -36.43
CA LYS A 190 -56.02 27.31 -36.90
C LYS A 190 -55.26 27.99 -35.75
N ASN A 191 -55.98 28.54 -34.78
CA ASN A 191 -55.38 29.14 -33.58
C ASN A 191 -54.69 28.08 -32.70
N LEU A 192 -55.30 26.91 -32.54
CA LEU A 192 -54.68 25.78 -31.82
C LEU A 192 -53.42 25.27 -32.53
N ALA A 193 -53.46 25.11 -33.86
CA ALA A 193 -52.28 24.72 -34.63
C ALA A 193 -51.15 25.76 -34.53
N THR A 194 -51.49 27.04 -34.54
CA THR A 194 -50.53 28.15 -34.36
C THR A 194 -49.92 28.11 -32.96
N PHE A 195 -50.73 27.88 -31.93
CA PHE A 195 -50.26 27.72 -30.54
C PHE A 195 -49.35 26.51 -30.37
N LEU A 196 -49.72 25.34 -30.88
CA LEU A 196 -48.91 24.11 -30.78
C LEU A 196 -47.57 24.24 -31.51
N THR A 197 -47.55 24.97 -32.63
CA THR A 197 -46.32 25.29 -33.36
C THR A 197 -45.43 26.23 -32.56
N TYR A 198 -45.98 27.33 -32.06
CA TYR A 198 -45.27 28.28 -31.18
C TYR A 198 -44.74 27.60 -29.92
N TYR A 199 -45.56 26.78 -29.26
CA TYR A 199 -45.18 26.00 -28.09
C TYR A 199 -44.04 25.02 -28.41
N GLY A 200 -44.16 24.27 -29.50
CA GLY A 200 -43.12 23.33 -29.93
C GLY A 200 -41.79 24.01 -30.25
N GLU A 201 -41.82 25.20 -30.87
CA GLU A 201 -40.62 25.99 -31.17
C GLU A 201 -40.00 26.61 -29.92
N THR A 202 -40.81 27.22 -29.05
CA THR A 202 -40.34 27.88 -27.82
C THR A 202 -39.82 26.90 -26.77
N VAL A 203 -40.47 25.75 -26.58
CA VAL A 203 -39.97 24.71 -25.67
C VAL A 203 -38.66 24.12 -26.20
N ARG A 204 -38.53 23.95 -27.53
CA ARG A 204 -37.26 23.51 -28.13
C ARG A 204 -36.16 24.55 -27.95
N SER A 205 -36.44 25.84 -28.14
CA SER A 205 -35.44 26.90 -27.96
C SER A 205 -35.02 27.03 -26.50
N LEU A 206 -35.97 27.04 -25.56
CA LEU A 206 -35.68 27.09 -24.12
C LEU A 206 -34.84 25.89 -23.67
N LYS A 207 -35.21 24.66 -24.09
CA LYS A 207 -34.42 23.46 -23.77
C LYS A 207 -33.04 23.48 -24.42
N ALA A 208 -32.87 24.10 -25.60
CA ALA A 208 -31.56 24.27 -26.23
C ALA A 208 -30.69 25.26 -25.46
N GLU A 209 -31.26 26.39 -25.01
CA GLU A 209 -30.58 27.40 -24.21
C GLU A 209 -30.18 26.85 -22.83
N MET A 210 -31.08 26.12 -22.15
CA MET A 210 -30.77 25.42 -20.90
C MET A 210 -29.59 24.45 -21.05
N ARG A 211 -29.57 23.62 -22.12
CA ARG A 211 -28.44 22.72 -22.38
C ARG A 211 -27.13 23.46 -22.65
N GLY A 212 -27.19 24.63 -23.28
CA GLY A 212 -26.03 25.50 -23.51
C GLY A 212 -25.45 26.01 -22.19
N LYS A 213 -26.31 26.58 -21.34
CA LYS A 213 -25.91 27.08 -20.01
C LYS A 213 -25.44 25.97 -19.07
N GLN A 214 -26.08 24.80 -19.12
CA GLN A 214 -25.67 23.63 -18.33
C GLN A 214 -24.23 23.19 -18.65
N ARG A 215 -23.85 23.14 -19.93
CA ARG A 215 -22.46 22.83 -20.34
C ARG A 215 -21.46 23.87 -19.84
N GLU A 216 -21.86 25.13 -19.80
CA GLU A 216 -21.01 26.20 -19.28
C GLU A 216 -20.84 26.09 -17.76
N CYS A 217 -21.91 25.74 -17.02
CA CYS A 217 -21.81 25.42 -15.59
C CYS A 217 -20.87 24.23 -15.33
N GLU A 218 -20.94 23.18 -16.16
CA GLU A 218 -20.03 22.02 -16.08
C GLU A 218 -18.57 22.45 -16.34
N ARG A 219 -18.32 23.28 -17.36
CA ARG A 219 -16.99 23.82 -17.67
C ARG A 219 -16.42 24.67 -16.52
N LEU A 220 -17.23 25.55 -15.93
CA LEU A 220 -16.83 26.36 -14.77
C LEU A 220 -16.57 25.48 -13.54
N HIS A 221 -17.36 24.42 -13.34
CA HIS A 221 -17.16 23.48 -12.25
C HIS A 221 -15.80 22.77 -12.35
N GLU A 222 -15.41 22.31 -13.55
CA GLU A 222 -14.09 21.71 -13.78
C GLU A 222 -12.94 22.71 -13.47
N GLN A 223 -13.12 23.99 -13.81
CA GLN A 223 -12.15 25.04 -13.49
C GLN A 223 -12.04 25.31 -11.98
N ILE A 224 -13.18 25.37 -11.28
CA ILE A 224 -13.23 25.52 -9.82
C ILE A 224 -12.53 24.34 -9.15
N GLU A 225 -12.83 23.11 -9.55
CA GLU A 225 -12.21 21.92 -8.98
C GLU A 225 -10.68 21.90 -9.23
N HIS A 226 -10.23 22.36 -10.40
CA HIS A 226 -8.81 22.52 -10.70
C HIS A 226 -8.13 23.57 -9.79
N LEU A 227 -8.77 24.72 -9.57
CA LEU A 227 -8.28 25.77 -8.66
C LEU A 227 -8.26 25.30 -7.20
N GLU A 228 -9.29 24.60 -6.74
CA GLU A 228 -9.33 24.00 -5.40
C GLU A 228 -8.17 23.03 -5.19
N ARG A 229 -7.99 22.10 -6.12
CA ARG A 229 -6.84 21.17 -6.08
C ARG A 229 -5.51 21.92 -6.05
N ARG A 230 -5.40 23.04 -6.75
CA ARG A 230 -4.19 23.87 -6.75
C ARG A 230 -3.97 24.58 -5.40
N ILE A 231 -5.02 25.16 -4.82
CA ILE A 231 -4.98 25.80 -3.50
C ILE A 231 -4.58 24.79 -2.42
N ASP A 232 -5.19 23.61 -2.42
CA ASP A 232 -4.88 22.54 -1.47
C ASP A 232 -3.46 22.02 -1.64
N GLN A 233 -2.97 21.86 -2.88
CA GLN A 233 -1.57 21.52 -3.16
C GLN A 233 -0.59 22.54 -2.58
N LEU A 234 -0.87 23.83 -2.75
CA LEU A 234 -0.01 24.88 -2.20
C LEU A 234 -0.04 24.80 -0.66
N ARG A 235 -1.23 24.78 -0.05
CA ARG A 235 -1.40 24.70 1.42
C ARG A 235 -0.71 23.48 2.03
N CYS A 236 -0.95 22.28 1.48
CA CYS A 236 -0.32 21.05 1.97
C CYS A 236 1.18 21.01 1.66
N GLY A 237 1.63 21.54 0.52
CA GLY A 237 3.05 21.64 0.18
C GLY A 237 3.84 22.42 1.23
N TYR A 238 3.30 23.54 1.73
CA TYR A 238 3.96 24.37 2.75
C TYR A 238 4.11 23.72 4.12
N GLU A 239 3.18 22.84 4.49
CA GLU A 239 3.21 22.17 5.79
C GLU A 239 4.27 21.06 5.84
N TYR A 240 4.63 20.48 4.69
CA TYR A 240 5.57 19.35 4.60
C TYR A 240 6.91 19.67 3.91
N ASP A 241 7.01 20.74 3.11
CA ASP A 241 8.23 21.10 2.36
C ASP A 241 8.37 22.64 2.27
N SER A 242 9.05 23.24 3.24
CA SER A 242 9.26 24.69 3.34
C SER A 242 10.44 25.21 2.50
N ILE A 243 10.95 24.38 1.57
CA ILE A 243 12.17 24.65 0.81
C ILE A 243 11.87 24.59 -0.69
N LYS A 244 12.13 25.69 -1.40
CA LYS A 244 12.20 25.70 -2.86
C LYS A 244 13.56 25.19 -3.30
N ARG A 245 13.56 24.36 -4.34
CA ARG A 245 14.76 23.79 -4.93
C ARG A 245 14.89 24.32 -6.34
N ASN A 246 16.03 24.94 -6.64
CA ASN A 246 16.30 25.54 -7.93
C ASN A 246 17.60 24.99 -8.51
N ILE A 247 17.74 25.03 -9.83
CA ILE A 247 19.00 24.81 -10.53
C ILE A 247 19.37 26.14 -11.19
N SER A 248 20.47 26.76 -10.78
CA SER A 248 21.07 27.93 -11.45
C SER A 248 22.18 27.46 -12.39
N ILE A 249 22.14 27.96 -13.63
CA ILE A 249 23.09 27.63 -14.69
C ILE A 249 23.65 28.95 -15.20
N ILE A 250 24.95 29.17 -15.02
CA ILE A 250 25.65 30.34 -15.55
C ILE A 250 26.26 29.98 -16.88
N VAL A 251 25.88 30.71 -17.92
CA VAL A 251 26.35 30.49 -19.29
C VAL A 251 26.93 31.76 -19.90
N GLU A 252 27.98 31.60 -20.69
CA GLU A 252 28.60 32.69 -21.43
C GLU A 252 28.38 32.53 -22.94
N VAL A 253 28.02 33.64 -23.58
CA VAL A 253 27.68 33.67 -25.01
C VAL A 253 28.33 34.86 -25.70
N GLU A 254 29.02 34.62 -26.82
CA GLU A 254 29.76 35.65 -27.57
C GLU A 254 28.87 36.62 -28.37
N ALA A 255 27.66 36.20 -28.75
CA ALA A 255 26.68 36.98 -29.51
C ALA A 255 25.24 36.52 -29.21
N ASN A 256 24.27 37.43 -29.34
CA ASN A 256 22.86 37.09 -29.15
C ASN A 256 22.46 35.90 -30.03
N LYS A 257 21.92 34.84 -29.43
CA LYS A 257 21.51 33.64 -30.17
C LYS A 257 20.46 32.82 -29.42
N GLU A 258 19.74 32.01 -30.18
CA GLU A 258 18.94 30.92 -29.64
C GLU A 258 19.84 29.80 -29.11
N ALA A 259 19.50 29.30 -27.94
CA ALA A 259 20.22 28.24 -27.25
C ALA A 259 19.27 27.13 -26.84
N ASP A 260 19.67 25.90 -27.17
CA ASP A 260 19.06 24.68 -26.67
C ASP A 260 19.96 24.06 -25.60
N LEU A 261 19.43 24.00 -24.39
CA LEU A 261 20.08 23.38 -23.23
C LEU A 261 19.28 22.15 -22.80
N PHE A 262 19.99 21.07 -22.50
CA PHE A 262 19.41 19.85 -21.96
C PHE A 262 19.88 19.67 -20.53
N VAL A 263 18.95 19.75 -19.60
CA VAL A 263 19.23 19.56 -18.18
C VAL A 263 18.82 18.15 -17.80
N THR A 264 19.79 17.37 -17.34
CA THR A 264 19.62 15.97 -16.93
C THR A 264 19.89 15.83 -15.44
N TYR A 265 18.98 15.19 -14.72
CA TYR A 265 19.13 14.91 -13.30
C TYR A 265 18.40 13.62 -12.93
N GLN A 266 18.80 13.00 -11.82
CA GLN A 266 18.17 11.80 -11.28
C GLN A 266 17.19 12.16 -10.17
N VAL A 267 16.08 11.43 -10.11
CA VAL A 267 15.03 11.55 -9.10
C VAL A 267 14.75 10.19 -8.47
N TYR A 268 14.63 10.17 -7.14
CA TYR A 268 14.20 9.00 -6.38
C TYR A 268 12.69 8.81 -6.45
N CYS A 269 12.16 7.75 -5.81
CA CYS A 269 10.73 7.46 -5.76
C CYS A 269 10.11 7.18 -7.15
N ALA A 270 10.91 6.61 -8.05
CA ALA A 270 10.48 6.07 -9.31
C ALA A 270 11.12 4.71 -9.51
N GLY A 271 10.40 3.76 -10.09
CA GLY A 271 10.92 2.43 -10.36
C GLY A 271 10.09 1.70 -11.40
N TRP A 272 10.63 0.60 -11.91
CA TRP A 272 9.86 -0.27 -12.79
C TRP A 272 10.11 -1.75 -12.51
N LYS A 273 9.12 -2.58 -12.87
CA LYS A 273 9.23 -4.05 -12.80
C LYS A 273 8.69 -4.71 -14.08
N PRO A 274 9.31 -5.81 -14.53
CA PRO A 274 8.85 -6.55 -15.70
C PRO A 274 7.59 -7.37 -15.38
N THR A 275 6.66 -7.42 -16.33
CA THR A 275 5.49 -8.31 -16.30
C THR A 275 5.17 -8.84 -17.69
N TYR A 276 4.65 -10.07 -17.76
CA TYR A 276 4.49 -10.80 -19.01
C TYR A 276 3.08 -11.36 -19.14
N ASP A 277 2.56 -11.33 -20.36
CA ASP A 277 1.36 -12.08 -20.74
C ASP A 277 1.73 -13.06 -21.85
N ILE A 278 1.54 -14.37 -21.62
CA ILE A 278 1.76 -15.43 -22.61
C ILE A 278 0.41 -15.94 -23.09
N ARG A 279 0.21 -15.98 -24.40
CA ARG A 279 -1.01 -16.48 -25.03
C ARG A 279 -0.68 -17.64 -25.98
N ALA A 280 -1.09 -18.83 -25.58
CA ALA A 280 -1.02 -20.02 -26.41
C ALA A 280 -2.37 -20.25 -27.11
N CYS A 281 -2.31 -20.57 -28.40
CA CYS A 281 -3.46 -21.03 -29.17
C CYS A 281 -3.22 -22.49 -29.56
N SER A 282 -4.19 -23.35 -29.27
CA SER A 282 -4.22 -24.72 -29.78
C SER A 282 -5.24 -24.76 -30.91
N THR A 283 -4.91 -24.22 -32.08
CA THR A 283 -5.73 -24.42 -33.27
C THR A 283 -5.56 -25.86 -33.76
N LEU A 284 -6.69 -26.53 -34.01
CA LEU A 284 -6.78 -27.93 -34.45
C LEU A 284 -6.29 -28.16 -35.90
N GLU A 285 -5.78 -27.12 -36.56
CA GLU A 285 -5.50 -27.10 -38.00
C GLU A 285 -4.00 -27.06 -38.35
N GLU A 286 -3.11 -26.93 -37.35
CA GLU A 286 -1.67 -26.89 -37.61
C GLU A 286 -0.96 -28.06 -36.92
N GLU A 287 -1.06 -29.23 -37.56
CA GLU A 287 0.00 -30.24 -37.55
C GLU A 287 1.26 -29.69 -38.26
N LYS A 288 1.79 -28.55 -37.79
CA LYS A 288 3.10 -28.07 -38.21
C LYS A 288 4.01 -28.06 -37.00
N GLU A 289 5.21 -28.54 -37.24
CA GLU A 289 6.32 -28.74 -36.29
C GLU A 289 6.73 -27.47 -35.49
N ASN A 290 6.07 -26.33 -35.69
CA ASN A 290 6.35 -25.05 -35.06
C ASN A 290 5.10 -24.46 -34.39
N SER A 291 4.68 -25.03 -33.26
CA SER A 291 3.72 -24.34 -32.39
C SER A 291 4.33 -23.03 -31.89
N THR A 292 3.59 -21.93 -31.98
CA THR A 292 4.06 -20.61 -31.53
C THR A 292 3.22 -20.07 -30.39
N VAL A 293 3.83 -19.28 -29.52
CA VAL A 293 3.15 -18.60 -28.41
C VAL A 293 3.42 -17.11 -28.50
N LYS A 294 2.38 -16.30 -28.30
CA LYS A 294 2.52 -14.85 -28.26
C LYS A 294 2.93 -14.41 -26.87
N LEU A 295 4.10 -13.80 -26.75
CA LEU A 295 4.59 -13.16 -25.53
C LEU A 295 4.42 -11.64 -25.65
N CYS A 296 3.64 -11.05 -24.75
CA CYS A 296 3.61 -9.62 -24.52
C CYS A 296 4.46 -9.30 -23.30
N TYR A 297 5.51 -8.49 -23.48
CA TYR A 297 6.38 -8.01 -22.43
C TYR A 297 6.02 -6.56 -22.08
N TYR A 298 5.71 -6.31 -20.81
CA TYR A 298 5.37 -5.00 -20.28
C TYR A 298 6.32 -4.58 -19.15
N GLY A 299 6.48 -3.27 -18.99
CA GLY A 299 7.02 -2.65 -17.79
C GLY A 299 5.89 -2.05 -16.97
N LEU A 300 5.88 -2.31 -15.67
CA LEU A 300 5.03 -1.61 -14.71
C LEU A 300 5.88 -0.50 -14.11
N VAL A 301 5.58 0.74 -14.48
CA VAL A 301 6.30 1.94 -14.04
C VAL A 301 5.50 2.61 -12.94
N GLU A 302 6.13 2.82 -11.80
CA GLU A 302 5.55 3.52 -10.65
C GLU A 302 6.41 4.74 -10.35
N GLN A 303 5.79 5.91 -10.17
CA GLN A 303 6.54 7.11 -9.80
C GLN A 303 5.73 8.03 -8.89
N ASN A 304 6.43 8.62 -7.93
CA ASN A 304 5.92 9.59 -6.98
C ASN A 304 6.97 10.69 -6.75
N THR A 305 7.43 11.30 -7.84
CA THR A 305 8.52 12.28 -7.86
C THR A 305 8.05 13.72 -7.64
N GLY A 306 6.74 13.96 -7.61
CA GLY A 306 6.12 15.29 -7.64
C GLY A 306 5.97 15.87 -9.05
N ASP A 307 6.66 15.31 -10.04
CA ASP A 307 6.66 15.80 -11.42
C ASP A 307 5.89 14.85 -12.35
N THR A 308 5.06 15.40 -13.23
CA THR A 308 4.42 14.62 -14.30
C THR A 308 5.35 14.57 -15.50
N TRP A 309 5.66 13.36 -15.99
CA TRP A 309 6.44 13.19 -17.22
C TRP A 309 5.47 13.14 -18.38
N ALA A 310 5.17 14.30 -18.97
CA ALA A 310 4.23 14.41 -20.08
C ALA A 310 4.91 14.17 -21.44
N ASP A 311 4.31 13.33 -22.28
CA ASP A 311 4.70 13.09 -23.69
C ASP A 311 6.21 12.82 -23.88
N CYS A 312 6.79 11.97 -23.02
CA CYS A 312 8.23 11.74 -22.98
C CYS A 312 8.66 10.45 -23.66
N ASP A 313 9.88 10.44 -24.22
CA ASP A 313 10.54 9.23 -24.69
C ASP A 313 10.99 8.40 -23.48
N LEU A 314 10.25 7.34 -23.18
CA LEU A 314 10.49 6.50 -22.01
C LEU A 314 11.43 5.34 -22.33
N VAL A 315 12.46 5.13 -21.51
CA VAL A 315 13.38 4.00 -21.60
C VAL A 315 13.41 3.28 -20.26
N LEU A 316 13.21 1.97 -20.26
CA LEU A 316 13.34 1.15 -19.04
C LEU A 316 14.73 0.52 -19.01
N SER A 317 15.46 0.69 -17.91
CA SER A 317 16.83 0.22 -17.77
C SER A 317 16.99 -0.72 -16.57
N THR A 318 17.75 -1.79 -16.76
CA THR A 318 18.19 -2.67 -15.66
C THR A 318 19.52 -2.25 -15.05
N ALA A 319 20.12 -1.14 -15.49
CA ALA A 319 21.29 -0.60 -14.81
C ALA A 319 20.95 -0.28 -13.35
N CYS A 320 21.91 -0.51 -12.45
CA CYS A 320 21.88 0.01 -11.09
C CYS A 320 22.95 1.10 -10.98
N PRO A 321 22.61 2.39 -11.12
CA PRO A 321 23.57 3.49 -11.03
C PRO A 321 24.31 3.57 -9.68
N THR A 322 23.77 2.92 -8.64
CA THR A 322 24.30 2.87 -7.27
C THR A 322 25.45 1.88 -7.07
N VAL A 323 25.68 0.95 -8.01
CA VAL A 323 26.78 -0.02 -7.90
C VAL A 323 28.07 0.68 -8.32
N GLY A 324 28.90 1.00 -7.33
CA GLY A 324 30.19 1.67 -7.57
C GLY A 324 31.07 0.89 -8.55
N GLY A 325 31.66 1.59 -9.52
CA GLY A 325 32.51 0.98 -10.56
C GLY A 325 33.87 0.48 -10.07
N SER A 326 34.21 0.65 -8.80
CA SER A 326 35.44 0.14 -8.21
C SER A 326 35.28 -1.33 -7.80
N PRO A 327 36.20 -2.23 -8.17
CA PRO A 327 36.16 -3.60 -7.67
C PRO A 327 36.20 -3.61 -6.14
N PRO A 328 35.43 -4.49 -5.46
CA PRO A 328 35.51 -4.60 -4.02
C PRO A 328 36.94 -4.97 -3.61
N ALA A 329 37.48 -4.27 -2.61
CA ALA A 329 38.82 -4.56 -2.12
C ALA A 329 38.89 -5.99 -1.56
N LEU A 330 39.91 -6.75 -1.97
CA LEU A 330 40.19 -8.07 -1.40
C LEU A 330 40.58 -7.89 0.08
N GLY A 331 39.76 -8.39 0.99
CA GLY A 331 40.14 -8.54 2.39
C GLY A 331 41.20 -9.63 2.56
N THR A 332 41.92 -9.61 3.69
CA THR A 332 42.88 -10.67 4.03
C THR A 332 42.15 -11.95 4.45
N LEU A 333 42.32 -13.03 3.69
CA LEU A 333 41.80 -14.36 4.04
C LEU A 333 42.68 -15.01 5.12
N SER A 334 42.25 -14.94 6.38
CA SER A 334 42.97 -15.57 7.50
C SER A 334 42.51 -17.01 7.74
N ALA A 335 43.36 -17.98 7.45
CA ALA A 335 43.14 -19.39 7.80
C ALA A 335 43.58 -19.65 9.25
N THR A 336 42.63 -19.96 10.15
CA THR A 336 42.94 -20.35 11.53
C THR A 336 42.61 -21.83 11.74
N LEU A 337 43.58 -22.62 12.20
CA LEU A 337 43.35 -24.01 12.55
C LEU A 337 42.45 -24.05 13.80
N GLN A 338 41.20 -24.49 13.64
CA GLN A 338 40.23 -24.58 14.72
C GLN A 338 40.61 -25.74 15.65
N ARG A 339 41.54 -25.50 16.57
CA ARG A 339 41.84 -26.42 17.67
C ARG A 339 40.56 -26.57 18.49
N HIS A 340 39.99 -27.77 18.51
CA HIS A 340 38.85 -28.11 19.36
C HIS A 340 39.23 -27.82 20.83
N SER A 341 38.86 -26.65 21.34
CA SER A 341 39.00 -26.36 22.76
C SER A 341 37.92 -27.13 23.50
N LYS A 342 38.32 -28.05 24.37
CA LYS A 342 37.39 -28.66 25.33
C LYS A 342 36.73 -27.54 26.16
N ASN A 343 35.42 -27.42 26.00
CA ASN A 343 34.46 -26.82 26.94
C ASN A 343 34.99 -25.70 27.86
N LEU A 344 35.15 -24.50 27.32
CA LEU A 344 35.04 -23.28 28.11
C LEU A 344 33.62 -22.75 27.95
N ARG A 345 32.84 -22.89 29.03
CA ARG A 345 31.50 -22.30 29.21
C ARG A 345 31.52 -20.83 28.79
N GLN A 346 30.99 -20.54 27.60
CA GLN A 346 30.76 -19.17 27.16
C GLN A 346 29.45 -18.65 27.76
N ARG A 347 29.60 -17.68 28.66
CA ARG A 347 28.54 -16.73 29.04
C ARG A 347 28.06 -16.01 27.78
N HIS A 348 26.85 -16.30 27.32
CA HIS A 348 26.18 -15.47 26.31
C HIS A 348 25.65 -14.18 26.96
N GLY A 349 26.50 -13.16 26.99
CA GLY A 349 26.07 -11.76 27.05
C GLY A 349 26.10 -11.19 25.63
N SER A 350 24.98 -10.67 25.14
CA SER A 350 24.85 -10.10 23.79
C SER A 350 25.61 -8.78 23.69
N ALA A 351 26.92 -8.84 23.50
CA ALA A 351 27.72 -7.74 23.00
C ALA A 351 27.74 -7.82 21.47
N ARG A 352 26.78 -7.12 20.83
CA ARG A 352 26.80 -6.85 19.40
C ARG A 352 28.04 -5.97 19.12
N ARG A 353 29.11 -6.58 18.62
CA ARG A 353 30.27 -5.86 18.06
C ARG A 353 29.76 -4.97 16.92
N LYS A 354 30.01 -3.66 17.02
CA LYS A 354 29.82 -2.72 15.91
C LYS A 354 30.90 -2.96 14.85
N PRO A 355 30.62 -2.74 13.56
CA PRO A 355 31.66 -2.71 12.53
C PRO A 355 32.62 -1.54 12.81
N ILE A 356 33.90 -1.75 12.53
CA ILE A 356 34.91 -0.70 12.52
C ILE A 356 34.64 0.14 11.27
N MET A 357 34.06 1.33 11.44
CA MET A 357 34.18 2.39 10.43
C MET A 357 35.55 3.05 10.65
N SER A 358 36.26 3.23 9.54
CA SER A 358 37.53 3.94 9.45
C SER A 358 37.41 5.33 10.08
N ALA A 359 38.47 5.71 10.78
CA ALA A 359 38.67 7.04 11.35
C ALA A 359 38.49 8.13 10.29
N ALA A 360 37.36 8.82 10.34
CA ALA A 360 37.25 10.20 9.95
C ALA A 360 37.26 11.02 11.25
N SER A 361 38.10 12.04 11.27
CA SER A 361 38.49 12.92 12.37
C SER A 361 37.37 13.31 13.35
N GLU A 362 37.64 13.12 14.65
CA GLU A 362 36.81 13.48 15.82
C GLU A 362 36.90 14.96 16.22
N GLU A 363 37.16 15.88 15.29
CA GLU A 363 37.25 17.31 15.59
C GLU A 363 36.32 18.10 14.68
N ASP A 364 35.00 18.00 14.91
CA ASP A 364 34.09 19.15 14.93
C ASP A 364 32.67 18.67 15.28
N MET A 365 32.30 18.73 16.57
CA MET A 365 30.90 18.70 16.99
C MET A 365 30.72 19.74 18.10
N GLY A 366 30.99 20.98 17.72
CA GLY A 366 30.58 22.16 18.46
C GLY A 366 29.04 22.23 18.57
N PHE A 367 28.57 22.44 19.78
CA PHE A 367 27.18 22.73 20.13
C PHE A 367 26.76 24.07 19.48
N GLY A 368 26.10 24.03 18.32
CA GLY A 368 25.61 25.27 17.69
C GLY A 368 25.25 25.20 16.21
N SER A 369 24.39 24.27 15.79
CA SER A 369 23.48 24.45 14.64
C SER A 369 22.58 23.22 14.54
N PHE A 370 21.29 23.36 14.86
CA PHE A 370 20.29 22.39 14.42
C PHE A 370 20.00 22.72 12.95
N ASP A 371 20.72 22.06 12.05
CA ASP A 371 20.52 22.22 10.61
C ASP A 371 19.28 21.42 10.20
N TYR A 372 18.23 22.12 9.74
CA TYR A 372 16.93 21.54 9.38
C TYR A 372 17.02 20.51 8.22
N ASN A 373 18.16 20.48 7.52
CA ASN A 373 18.43 19.58 6.39
C ASN A 373 18.49 18.09 6.78
N GLU A 374 18.87 17.74 8.02
CA GLU A 374 18.88 16.35 8.47
C GLU A 374 17.47 15.73 8.59
N LEU A 375 16.42 16.53 8.82
CA LEU A 375 15.06 16.01 8.95
C LEU A 375 14.44 15.67 7.59
N VAL A 376 14.74 16.46 6.55
CA VAL A 376 14.30 16.19 5.18
C VAL A 376 15.07 15.00 4.62
N ASP A 377 16.38 14.93 4.85
CA ASP A 377 17.18 13.76 4.48
C ASP A 377 16.77 12.52 5.30
N ALA A 378 16.36 12.67 6.56
CA ALA A 378 15.80 11.58 7.36
C ALA A 378 14.41 11.14 6.87
N ALA A 379 13.54 12.06 6.44
CA ALA A 379 12.24 11.75 5.86
C ALA A 379 12.38 11.13 4.47
N ALA A 380 13.30 11.63 3.64
CA ALA A 380 13.68 11.05 2.37
C ALA A 380 14.28 9.65 2.58
N MET A 381 15.23 9.49 3.51
CA MET A 381 15.76 8.18 3.91
C MET A 381 14.70 7.27 4.51
N GLN A 382 13.69 7.79 5.21
CA GLN A 382 12.58 6.99 5.74
C GLN A 382 11.63 6.55 4.63
N ARG A 383 11.36 7.39 3.63
CA ARG A 383 10.66 7.00 2.39
C ARG A 383 11.47 5.97 1.60
N LEU A 384 12.80 6.13 1.53
CA LEU A 384 13.74 5.20 0.90
C LEU A 384 13.78 3.86 1.67
N THR A 385 13.77 3.92 3.01
CA THR A 385 13.70 2.75 3.89
C THR A 385 12.37 2.03 3.76
N LEU A 386 11.25 2.76 3.67
CA LEU A 386 9.92 2.18 3.42
C LEU A 386 9.81 1.56 2.02
N ALA A 387 10.40 2.19 1.01
CA ALA A 387 10.49 1.66 -0.35
C ALA A 387 11.37 0.41 -0.44
N HIS A 388 12.45 0.34 0.34
CA HIS A 388 13.28 -0.86 0.48
C HIS A 388 12.57 -1.96 1.30
N MET A 389 11.81 -1.61 2.34
CA MET A 389 11.04 -2.58 3.15
C MET A 389 9.86 -3.20 2.38
N SER A 390 9.24 -2.46 1.44
CA SER A 390 8.18 -2.99 0.58
C SER A 390 8.72 -3.95 -0.48
N SER A 391 9.94 -3.73 -0.97
CA SER A 391 10.61 -4.64 -1.91
C SER A 391 11.16 -5.91 -1.24
N ASP A 392 11.56 -5.85 0.03
CA ASP A 392 12.03 -7.02 0.80
C ASP A 392 10.90 -7.96 1.25
N SER A 393 9.66 -7.48 1.35
CA SER A 393 8.52 -8.32 1.81
C SER A 393 8.09 -9.40 0.81
N ASN A 394 8.65 -9.39 -0.41
CA ASN A 394 8.46 -10.41 -1.43
C ASN A 394 9.73 -11.28 -1.66
N SER A 395 10.57 -11.45 -0.63
CA SER A 395 11.78 -12.27 -0.69
C SER A 395 11.47 -13.78 -0.79
N CYS A 396 11.06 -14.24 -1.97
CA CYS A 396 11.42 -15.57 -2.43
C CYS A 396 12.73 -15.43 -3.22
N SER A 397 13.85 -15.64 -2.53
CA SER A 397 15.20 -15.86 -3.07
C SER A 397 15.42 -15.48 -4.54
N SER A 398 15.48 -14.18 -4.85
CA SER A 398 16.17 -13.73 -6.05
C SER A 398 17.64 -13.65 -5.71
N THR A 399 18.45 -14.48 -6.36
CA THR A 399 19.89 -14.24 -6.46
C THR A 399 20.11 -12.80 -6.92
N PRO A 400 21.05 -12.03 -6.32
CA PRO A 400 21.37 -10.69 -6.79
C PRO A 400 21.62 -10.73 -8.30
N LEU A 401 20.99 -9.82 -9.03
CA LEU A 401 21.11 -9.65 -10.48
C LEU A 401 22.51 -9.09 -10.88
N GLU A 402 23.55 -9.39 -10.10
CA GLU A 402 24.88 -8.77 -10.11
C GLU A 402 25.78 -9.20 -11.28
N THR A 403 25.31 -10.08 -12.16
CA THR A 403 26.10 -10.67 -13.26
C THR A 403 25.63 -10.30 -14.67
N GLN A 404 24.72 -9.33 -14.82
CA GLN A 404 24.08 -9.05 -16.11
C GLN A 404 24.58 -7.77 -16.77
N SER A 405 24.85 -7.85 -18.08
CA SER A 405 24.98 -6.68 -18.94
C SER A 405 23.69 -5.86 -18.82
N SER A 406 23.81 -4.59 -18.44
CA SER A 406 22.65 -3.68 -18.36
C SER A 406 21.89 -3.67 -19.69
N ALA A 407 20.57 -3.88 -19.63
CA ALA A 407 19.67 -3.85 -20.77
C ALA A 407 18.83 -2.58 -20.73
N CYS A 408 18.65 -1.95 -21.89
CA CYS A 408 17.79 -0.78 -22.09
C CYS A 408 16.65 -1.13 -23.05
N PHE A 409 15.44 -0.80 -22.65
CA PHE A 409 14.21 -1.09 -23.37
C PHE A 409 13.50 0.23 -23.72
N PRO A 410 13.71 0.77 -24.94
CA PRO A 410 13.03 1.97 -25.38
C PRO A 410 11.55 1.67 -25.66
N ILE A 411 10.65 2.51 -25.15
CA ILE A 411 9.22 2.42 -25.43
C ILE A 411 8.94 3.16 -26.74
N ALA A 412 8.33 2.46 -27.70
CA ALA A 412 8.23 2.94 -29.08
C ALA A 412 7.34 4.18 -29.29
N ARG A 413 6.49 4.52 -28.32
CA ARG A 413 5.59 5.69 -28.38
C ARG A 413 5.82 6.55 -27.15
N PRO A 414 5.76 7.89 -27.29
CA PRO A 414 5.75 8.79 -26.15
C PRO A 414 4.62 8.42 -25.16
N VAL A 415 4.92 8.54 -23.87
CA VAL A 415 3.97 8.21 -22.79
C VAL A 415 3.94 9.33 -21.77
N THR A 416 2.75 9.58 -21.22
CA THR A 416 2.56 10.46 -20.06
C THR A 416 2.44 9.64 -18.78
N ILE A 417 3.34 9.84 -17.81
CA ILE A 417 3.35 9.15 -16.51
C ILE A 417 3.14 10.18 -15.38
N PRO A 418 1.95 10.24 -14.75
CA PRO A 418 1.66 11.14 -13.63
C PRO A 418 2.33 10.71 -12.33
N SER A 419 2.63 11.69 -11.45
CA SER A 419 3.22 11.44 -10.12
C SER A 419 2.13 11.12 -9.11
N ASN A 420 1.58 9.91 -9.18
CA ASN A 420 0.47 9.47 -8.31
C ASN A 420 0.80 8.21 -7.49
N GLY A 421 1.99 7.62 -7.65
CA GLY A 421 2.36 6.36 -7.00
C GLY A 421 1.54 5.15 -7.47
N ILE A 422 0.86 5.26 -8.62
CA ILE A 422 0.11 4.16 -9.23
C ILE A 422 0.96 3.50 -10.32
N GLU A 423 0.87 2.18 -10.43
CA GLU A 423 1.56 1.42 -11.47
C GLU A 423 0.93 1.67 -12.86
N HIS A 424 1.74 2.16 -13.79
CA HIS A 424 1.39 2.37 -15.20
C HIS A 424 1.99 1.25 -16.06
N LYS A 425 1.15 0.52 -16.80
CA LYS A 425 1.57 -0.59 -17.66
C LYS A 425 1.95 -0.07 -19.05
N VAL A 426 3.24 -0.14 -19.40
CA VAL A 426 3.78 0.21 -20.73
C VAL A 426 4.21 -1.03 -21.50
N LEU A 427 3.93 -1.08 -22.80
CA LEU A 427 4.34 -2.19 -23.66
C LEU A 427 5.81 -2.03 -24.06
N VAL A 428 6.64 -3.01 -23.69
CA VAL A 428 8.05 -3.07 -24.07
C VAL A 428 8.20 -3.75 -25.42
N ALA A 429 7.66 -4.96 -25.55
CA ALA A 429 7.78 -5.74 -26.78
C ALA A 429 6.64 -6.75 -26.92
N GLN A 430 6.34 -7.12 -28.15
CA GLN A 430 5.47 -8.24 -28.48
C GLN A 430 6.21 -9.16 -29.44
N VAL A 431 6.39 -10.43 -29.05
CA VAL A 431 7.19 -11.41 -29.80
C VAL A 431 6.43 -12.72 -29.92
N GLU A 432 6.55 -13.36 -31.07
CA GLU A 432 6.10 -14.74 -31.28
C GLU A 432 7.27 -15.68 -31.04
N LEU A 433 7.12 -16.59 -30.07
CA LEU A 433 8.16 -17.51 -29.65
C LEU A 433 7.79 -18.94 -30.05
N GLY A 434 8.76 -19.71 -30.53
CA GLY A 434 8.60 -21.13 -30.78
C GLY A 434 8.38 -21.90 -29.48
N CYS A 435 7.49 -22.88 -29.50
CA CYS A 435 7.26 -23.74 -28.35
C CYS A 435 6.99 -25.20 -28.72
N LEU A 436 7.18 -26.06 -27.73
CA LEU A 436 6.82 -27.47 -27.77
C LEU A 436 5.88 -27.79 -26.62
N PHE A 437 4.71 -28.33 -26.94
CA PHE A 437 3.77 -28.79 -25.93
C PHE A 437 4.18 -30.16 -25.39
N ARG A 438 4.27 -30.28 -24.07
CA ARG A 438 4.51 -31.54 -23.36
C ARG A 438 3.52 -31.69 -22.22
N HIS A 439 3.07 -32.93 -22.00
CA HIS A 439 2.27 -33.28 -20.85
C HIS A 439 3.16 -33.83 -19.75
N GLU A 440 2.87 -33.45 -18.51
CA GLU A 440 3.51 -34.03 -17.33
C GLU A 440 2.46 -34.54 -16.36
N ALA A 441 2.75 -35.68 -15.72
CA ALA A 441 1.90 -36.23 -14.67
C ALA A 441 2.74 -36.77 -13.51
N VAL A 442 2.21 -36.59 -12.30
CA VAL A 442 2.75 -37.15 -11.05
C VAL A 442 1.64 -37.95 -10.35
N PRO A 443 1.33 -39.17 -10.83
CA PRO A 443 0.10 -39.88 -10.46
C PRO A 443 -0.07 -40.13 -8.96
N CYS A 444 1.03 -40.39 -8.24
CA CYS A 444 1.04 -40.58 -6.79
C CYS A 444 0.65 -39.32 -5.98
N LYS A 445 0.69 -38.13 -6.60
CA LYS A 445 0.21 -36.87 -6.01
C LYS A 445 -1.13 -36.43 -6.59
N SER A 446 -1.29 -36.56 -7.90
CA SER A 446 -2.53 -36.24 -8.61
C SER A 446 -2.64 -37.06 -9.88
N THR A 447 -3.80 -37.67 -10.09
CA THR A 447 -4.15 -38.45 -11.29
C THR A 447 -4.50 -37.58 -12.52
N SER A 448 -4.08 -36.32 -12.52
CA SER A 448 -4.32 -35.40 -13.63
C SER A 448 -3.05 -35.17 -14.44
N ALA A 449 -3.20 -35.06 -15.76
CA ALA A 449 -2.13 -34.64 -16.66
C ALA A 449 -2.13 -33.11 -16.78
N TYR A 450 -0.95 -32.51 -16.71
CA TYR A 450 -0.75 -31.07 -16.85
C TYR A 450 -0.09 -30.78 -18.19
N LEU A 451 -0.68 -29.87 -18.95
CA LEU A 451 -0.11 -29.36 -20.19
C LEU A 451 0.92 -28.27 -19.85
N SER A 452 2.11 -28.37 -20.42
CA SER A 452 3.16 -27.35 -20.33
C SER A 452 3.67 -27.03 -21.73
N ALA A 453 3.97 -25.76 -21.99
CA ALA A 453 4.74 -25.33 -23.15
C ALA A 453 6.19 -25.13 -22.73
N MET A 454 7.12 -25.80 -23.42
CA MET A 454 8.54 -25.47 -23.39
C MET A 454 8.76 -24.42 -24.46
N VAL A 455 9.07 -23.20 -24.06
CA VAL A 455 9.18 -22.03 -24.93
C VAL A 455 10.63 -21.63 -25.04
N THR A 456 11.14 -21.45 -26.26
CA THR A 456 12.49 -20.96 -26.50
C THR A 456 12.46 -19.45 -26.63
N ASN A 457 13.33 -18.74 -25.91
CA ASN A 457 13.47 -17.29 -26.08
C ASN A 457 14.19 -16.97 -27.39
N SER A 458 13.46 -16.95 -28.51
CA SER A 458 13.96 -16.54 -29.82
C SER A 458 14.02 -15.02 -30.01
N SER A 459 13.78 -14.22 -28.96
CA SER A 459 13.88 -12.76 -29.05
C SER A 459 15.33 -12.29 -29.00
N GLY A 460 15.58 -11.06 -29.45
CA GLY A 460 16.91 -10.43 -29.41
C GLY A 460 17.31 -9.88 -28.03
N PHE A 461 16.51 -10.10 -26.99
CA PHE A 461 16.72 -9.53 -25.66
C PHE A 461 16.47 -10.56 -24.54
N PRO A 462 17.10 -10.41 -23.37
CA PRO A 462 16.83 -11.30 -22.24
C PRO A 462 15.43 -11.04 -21.67
N LEU A 463 14.72 -12.11 -21.29
CA LEU A 463 13.51 -12.00 -20.48
C LEU A 463 13.94 -11.89 -19.01
N LEU A 464 13.66 -10.76 -18.39
CA LEU A 464 13.98 -10.50 -16.99
C LEU A 464 13.05 -11.25 -16.04
N PRO A 465 13.50 -11.59 -14.82
CA PRO A 465 12.64 -12.22 -13.82
C PRO A 465 11.40 -11.37 -13.53
N GLY A 466 10.21 -11.94 -13.60
CA GLY A 466 8.97 -11.18 -13.44
C GLY A 466 7.71 -12.03 -13.37
N SER A 467 6.59 -11.37 -13.07
CA SER A 467 5.28 -12.04 -13.03
C SER A 467 4.80 -12.37 -14.43
N LEU A 468 4.23 -13.57 -14.59
CA LEU A 468 3.75 -14.10 -15.86
C LEU A 468 2.28 -14.50 -15.75
N SER A 469 1.41 -13.94 -16.60
CA SER A 469 0.03 -14.38 -16.76
C SER A 469 -0.10 -15.26 -18.00
N VAL A 470 -0.69 -16.45 -17.83
CA VAL A 470 -0.78 -17.47 -18.87
C VAL A 470 -2.21 -17.61 -19.36
N TYR A 471 -2.39 -17.50 -20.67
CA TYR A 471 -3.65 -17.63 -21.35
C TYR A 471 -3.60 -18.76 -22.38
N MET A 472 -4.65 -19.57 -22.45
CA MET A 472 -4.83 -20.64 -23.42
C MET A 472 -6.16 -20.42 -24.14
N ASN A 473 -6.16 -20.38 -25.47
CA ASN A 473 -7.35 -20.13 -26.29
C ASN A 473 -8.13 -18.89 -25.81
N ASN A 474 -7.40 -17.78 -25.60
CA ASN A 474 -7.90 -16.51 -25.06
C ASN A 474 -8.50 -16.54 -23.65
N SER A 475 -8.44 -17.67 -22.94
CA SER A 475 -8.92 -17.81 -21.56
C SER A 475 -7.76 -17.77 -20.58
N PHE A 476 -7.92 -17.05 -19.47
CA PHE A 476 -6.91 -17.03 -18.40
C PHE A 476 -6.82 -18.41 -17.72
N VAL A 477 -5.61 -18.94 -17.59
CA VAL A 477 -5.35 -20.25 -16.98
C VAL A 477 -4.69 -20.10 -15.62
N SER A 478 -3.55 -19.40 -15.57
CA SER A 478 -2.71 -19.38 -14.38
C SER A 478 -1.84 -18.12 -14.29
N LYS A 479 -1.42 -17.77 -13.08
CA LYS A 479 -0.29 -16.86 -12.82
C LYS A 479 0.93 -17.69 -12.45
N SER A 480 2.07 -17.30 -12.98
CA SER A 480 3.37 -17.91 -12.74
C SER A 480 4.44 -16.83 -12.62
N HIS A 481 5.69 -17.25 -12.49
CA HIS A 481 6.85 -16.37 -12.44
C HIS A 481 7.85 -16.87 -13.48
N ILE A 482 8.38 -15.95 -14.30
CA ILE A 482 9.49 -16.26 -15.19
C ILE A 482 10.79 -15.90 -14.47
N ASN A 483 11.81 -16.75 -14.58
CA ASN A 483 13.15 -16.42 -14.13
C ASN A 483 13.87 -15.62 -15.23
N PHE A 484 15.14 -15.29 -15.02
CA PHE A 484 15.95 -14.74 -16.11
C PHE A 484 16.10 -15.81 -17.20
N VAL A 485 15.83 -15.43 -18.46
CA VAL A 485 15.97 -16.30 -19.64
C VAL A 485 16.76 -15.55 -20.70
N ALA A 486 17.98 -16.02 -20.98
CA ALA A 486 18.81 -15.42 -22.01
C ALA A 486 18.25 -15.68 -23.43
N PRO A 487 18.63 -14.88 -24.45
CA PRO A 487 18.34 -15.22 -25.84
C PRO A 487 18.84 -16.64 -26.19
N GLY A 488 17.97 -17.46 -26.76
CA GLY A 488 18.22 -18.86 -27.10
C GLY A 488 18.00 -19.86 -25.97
N GLU A 489 17.69 -19.42 -24.75
CA GLU A 489 17.41 -20.31 -23.62
C GLU A 489 15.92 -20.71 -23.56
N ASP A 490 15.65 -21.92 -23.08
CA ASP A 490 14.30 -22.45 -22.93
C ASP A 490 13.74 -22.17 -21.53
N PHE A 491 12.45 -21.86 -21.46
CA PHE A 491 11.71 -21.76 -20.21
C PHE A 491 10.38 -22.49 -20.28
N ARG A 492 9.91 -22.93 -19.12
CA ARG A 492 8.69 -23.72 -19.01
C ARG A 492 7.50 -22.85 -18.60
N CYS A 493 6.39 -23.00 -19.30
CA CYS A 493 5.12 -22.35 -19.00
C CYS A 493 4.01 -23.39 -18.79
N CYS A 494 3.38 -23.43 -17.62
CA CYS A 494 2.30 -24.36 -17.30
C CYS A 494 0.95 -23.84 -17.83
N LEU A 495 0.35 -24.56 -18.78
CA LEU A 495 -0.92 -24.21 -19.45
C LEU A 495 -2.17 -24.85 -18.80
N GLY A 496 -2.00 -25.51 -17.66
CA GLY A 496 -3.09 -26.04 -16.86
C GLY A 496 -3.35 -27.53 -17.07
N LEU A 497 -4.54 -27.98 -16.68
CA LEU A 497 -4.95 -29.38 -16.72
C LEU A 497 -5.46 -29.75 -18.11
N ASP A 498 -5.12 -30.96 -18.58
CA ASP A 498 -5.67 -31.54 -19.80
C ASP A 498 -6.54 -32.77 -19.46
N PRO A 499 -7.87 -32.62 -19.33
CA PRO A 499 -8.75 -33.72 -18.93
C PRO A 499 -8.89 -34.81 -20.01
N ALA A 500 -8.42 -34.56 -21.24
CA ALA A 500 -8.45 -35.56 -22.31
C ALA A 500 -7.37 -36.64 -22.11
N VAL A 501 -6.37 -36.42 -21.25
CA VAL A 501 -5.39 -37.45 -20.89
C VAL A 501 -5.80 -38.06 -19.56
N LYS A 502 -6.39 -39.26 -19.61
CA LYS A 502 -6.90 -39.97 -18.43
C LYS A 502 -5.79 -40.81 -17.81
N ILE A 503 -5.64 -40.70 -16.49
CA ILE A 503 -4.66 -41.45 -15.71
C ILE A 503 -5.39 -42.12 -14.55
N GLU A 504 -5.24 -43.43 -14.43
CA GLU A 504 -5.73 -44.19 -13.29
C GLU A 504 -4.54 -44.74 -12.50
N TYR A 505 -4.51 -44.42 -11.21
CA TYR A 505 -3.48 -44.85 -10.28
C TYR A 505 -4.08 -45.87 -9.31
N LYS A 506 -3.80 -47.17 -9.53
CA LYS A 506 -4.31 -48.25 -8.68
C LYS A 506 -3.57 -48.27 -7.33
N SER A 507 -4.15 -48.89 -6.31
CA SER A 507 -3.42 -49.12 -5.06
C SER A 507 -2.23 -50.06 -5.29
N PRO A 508 -1.04 -49.77 -4.73
CA PRO A 508 0.12 -50.63 -4.90
C PRO A 508 -0.10 -51.98 -4.23
N SER A 509 0.35 -53.05 -4.87
CA SER A 509 0.44 -54.36 -4.23
C SER A 509 1.76 -54.46 -3.48
N ARG A 510 1.72 -55.08 -2.29
CA ARG A 510 2.88 -55.22 -1.41
C ARG A 510 2.93 -56.65 -0.90
N VAL A 511 4.05 -57.32 -1.15
CA VAL A 511 4.31 -58.69 -0.72
C VAL A 511 5.56 -58.70 0.15
N VAL A 512 5.47 -59.29 1.34
CA VAL A 512 6.58 -59.41 2.28
C VAL A 512 6.96 -60.88 2.40
N GLU A 513 8.21 -61.19 2.09
CA GLU A 513 8.76 -62.54 2.17
C GLU A 513 9.98 -62.55 3.10
N GLN A 514 10.19 -63.64 3.85
CA GLN A 514 11.44 -63.84 4.59
C GLN A 514 12.43 -64.61 3.73
N VAL A 515 13.66 -64.10 3.60
CA VAL A 515 14.68 -64.64 2.69
C VAL A 515 16.00 -64.81 3.43
N GLY A 516 16.55 -66.04 3.43
CA GLY A 516 17.89 -66.36 3.97
C GLY A 516 17.94 -67.69 4.73
N PHE A 517 19.00 -68.49 4.53
CA PHE A 517 19.16 -69.83 5.14
C PHE A 517 19.80 -69.79 6.55
N MET A 518 20.40 -68.66 6.94
CA MET A 518 21.07 -68.45 8.25
C MET A 518 20.85 -67.05 8.88
N SER A 519 20.29 -66.08 8.16
CA SER A 519 20.00 -64.71 8.66
C SER A 519 18.59 -64.31 8.24
N LYS A 520 17.80 -63.79 9.18
CA LYS A 520 16.39 -63.39 8.96
C LYS A 520 16.33 -62.03 8.27
N SER A 521 16.55 -61.99 6.95
CA SER A 521 16.33 -60.78 6.15
C SER A 521 14.92 -60.79 5.54
N SER A 522 14.24 -59.65 5.57
CA SER A 522 12.90 -59.50 4.98
C SER A 522 13.03 -58.85 3.61
N LEU A 523 12.40 -59.43 2.59
CA LEU A 523 12.30 -58.89 1.24
C LEU A 523 10.88 -58.36 1.04
N ILE A 524 10.78 -57.05 0.80
CA ILE A 524 9.52 -56.40 0.48
C ILE A 524 9.50 -56.14 -1.02
N THR A 525 8.55 -56.74 -1.72
CA THR A 525 8.28 -56.46 -3.12
C THR A 525 7.07 -55.54 -3.22
N GLN A 526 7.23 -54.41 -3.88
CA GLN A 526 6.15 -53.46 -4.11
C GLN A 526 5.95 -53.29 -5.61
N GLU A 527 4.71 -53.37 -6.05
CA GLU A 527 4.32 -53.26 -7.45
C GLU A 527 3.17 -52.27 -7.62
N GLN A 528 3.35 -51.31 -8.51
CA GLN A 528 2.43 -50.22 -8.80
C GLN A 528 2.14 -50.20 -10.30
N ILE A 529 0.86 -50.13 -10.67
CA ILE A 529 0.41 -50.07 -12.07
C ILE A 529 -0.27 -48.72 -12.30
N ILE A 530 0.13 -48.04 -13.37
CA ILE A 530 -0.41 -46.75 -13.79
C ILE A 530 -1.01 -46.93 -15.18
N HIS A 531 -2.33 -46.78 -15.30
CA HIS A 531 -3.01 -46.87 -16.58
C HIS A 531 -3.12 -45.47 -17.21
N LEU A 532 -2.63 -45.34 -18.43
CA LEU A 532 -2.66 -44.09 -19.19
C LEU A 532 -3.57 -44.25 -20.39
N ARG A 533 -4.38 -43.24 -20.70
CA ARG A 533 -5.22 -43.22 -21.92
C ARG A 533 -5.29 -41.82 -22.51
N ASN A 534 -4.98 -41.72 -23.80
CA ASN A 534 -5.24 -40.53 -24.59
C ASN A 534 -6.68 -40.57 -25.13
N ALA A 535 -7.55 -39.69 -24.66
CA ALA A 535 -8.94 -39.57 -25.13
C ALA A 535 -9.12 -38.48 -26.20
N LYS A 536 -8.03 -37.86 -26.70
CA LYS A 536 -8.09 -36.93 -27.84
C LYS A 536 -8.38 -37.66 -29.14
N VAL A 537 -9.10 -36.99 -30.06
CA VAL A 537 -9.59 -37.58 -31.31
C VAL A 537 -8.53 -37.59 -32.41
N ASN A 538 -7.79 -36.48 -32.58
CA ASN A 538 -6.84 -36.30 -33.70
C ASN A 538 -5.45 -35.82 -33.23
N GLN A 539 -5.09 -35.93 -31.95
CA GLN A 539 -3.82 -35.41 -31.44
C GLN A 539 -3.02 -36.46 -30.68
N THR A 540 -1.77 -36.68 -31.10
CA THR A 540 -0.79 -37.47 -30.35
C THR A 540 -0.31 -36.70 -29.12
N VAL A 541 -0.16 -37.39 -28.00
CA VAL A 541 0.26 -36.79 -26.72
C VAL A 541 1.64 -37.30 -26.33
N GLN A 542 2.58 -36.40 -26.08
CA GLN A 542 3.86 -36.72 -25.43
C GLN A 542 3.73 -36.49 -23.93
N LEU A 543 3.64 -37.58 -23.16
CA LEU A 543 3.43 -37.58 -21.72
C LEU A 543 4.71 -38.02 -20.98
N THR A 544 5.18 -37.17 -20.08
CA THR A 544 6.21 -37.51 -19.10
C THR A 544 5.55 -37.88 -17.76
N VAL A 545 5.71 -39.12 -17.33
CA VAL A 545 5.18 -39.59 -16.03
C VAL A 545 6.32 -39.64 -15.03
N LYS A 546 6.11 -39.09 -13.83
CA LYS A 546 7.10 -39.11 -12.74
C LYS A 546 6.57 -39.91 -11.55
N GLU A 547 7.38 -40.81 -11.02
CA GLU A 547 7.05 -41.64 -9.86
C GLU A 547 8.21 -41.70 -8.86
N TYR A 548 7.90 -41.85 -7.57
CA TYR A 548 8.92 -41.98 -6.54
C TYR A 548 9.57 -43.35 -6.57
N ILE A 549 10.89 -43.38 -6.36
CA ILE A 549 11.62 -44.59 -6.02
C ILE A 549 12.34 -44.35 -4.68
N PRO A 550 12.20 -45.25 -3.69
CA PRO A 550 12.95 -45.12 -2.46
C PRO A 550 14.47 -45.11 -2.71
N LYS A 551 15.16 -44.12 -2.15
CA LYS A 551 16.63 -44.09 -2.08
C LYS A 551 17.05 -44.52 -0.69
N SER A 552 17.90 -45.55 -0.59
CA SER A 552 18.47 -45.92 0.69
C SER A 552 19.64 -45.00 1.05
N ASN A 553 19.66 -44.52 2.29
CA ASN A 553 20.79 -43.84 2.93
C ASN A 553 21.44 -44.72 4.03
N ASP A 554 20.94 -45.94 4.23
CA ASP A 554 21.40 -46.88 5.27
C ASP A 554 21.80 -48.22 4.63
N ASP A 555 22.98 -48.73 4.97
CA ASP A 555 23.50 -49.99 4.45
C ASP A 555 22.62 -51.22 4.79
N LYS A 556 21.76 -51.10 5.81
CA LYS A 556 20.78 -52.13 6.21
C LYS A 556 19.58 -52.25 5.26
N ILE A 557 19.38 -51.26 4.39
CA ILE A 557 18.25 -51.22 3.45
C ILE A 557 18.83 -51.20 2.04
N LYS A 558 18.59 -52.25 1.25
CA LYS A 558 19.01 -52.31 -0.15
C LYS A 558 17.80 -52.26 -1.06
N VAL A 559 17.71 -51.23 -1.90
CA VAL A 559 16.62 -51.04 -2.86
C VAL A 559 17.09 -51.45 -4.26
N ALA A 560 16.34 -52.31 -4.93
CA ALA A 560 16.59 -52.72 -6.30
C ALA A 560 15.32 -52.57 -7.15
N ILE A 561 15.44 -51.91 -8.30
CA ILE A 561 14.35 -51.73 -9.26
C ILE A 561 14.28 -53.00 -10.12
N VAL A 562 13.11 -53.62 -10.18
CA VAL A 562 12.83 -54.83 -10.97
C VAL A 562 12.19 -54.49 -12.31
N SER A 563 11.28 -53.52 -12.34
CA SER A 563 10.66 -52.96 -13.55
C SER A 563 10.36 -51.49 -13.33
N PRO A 564 10.58 -50.59 -14.31
CA PRO A 564 11.14 -50.80 -15.65
C PRO A 564 12.67 -50.98 -15.62
N GLU A 565 13.25 -51.46 -16.72
CA GLU A 565 14.70 -51.53 -16.88
C GLU A 565 15.31 -50.13 -16.99
N VAL A 566 16.01 -49.70 -15.93
CA VAL A 566 16.65 -48.38 -15.85
C VAL A 566 18.14 -48.42 -16.26
N ARG A 567 18.67 -49.56 -16.75
CA ARG A 567 20.06 -49.68 -17.26
C ARG A 567 20.13 -50.41 -18.62
N GLY A 568 20.47 -49.70 -19.72
CA GLY A 568 20.58 -50.27 -21.09
C GLY A 568 20.40 -49.23 -22.23
N LYS A 569 20.79 -49.57 -23.47
CA LYS A 569 20.50 -48.76 -24.68
C LYS A 569 19.09 -49.10 -25.19
N GLY A 570 18.15 -48.15 -25.12
CA GLY A 570 16.75 -48.31 -25.56
C GLY A 570 15.68 -47.98 -24.49
N GLN A 571 16.01 -47.19 -23.47
CA GLN A 571 15.14 -46.96 -22.30
C GLN A 571 13.96 -46.03 -22.56
N GLU A 572 12.76 -46.50 -22.23
CA GLU A 572 11.56 -45.67 -22.09
C GLU A 572 11.49 -44.91 -20.75
N ALA A 573 12.31 -45.31 -19.76
CA ALA A 573 12.31 -44.78 -18.39
C ALA A 573 13.73 -44.53 -17.86
N ARG A 574 13.92 -43.43 -17.12
CA ARG A 574 15.22 -43.05 -16.52
C ARG A 574 15.05 -42.57 -15.08
N LEU A 575 16.10 -42.69 -14.27
CA LEU A 575 16.20 -42.03 -12.97
C LEU A 575 16.72 -40.60 -13.16
N ASN A 576 16.02 -39.61 -12.63
CA ASN A 576 16.47 -38.22 -12.65
C ASN A 576 17.43 -37.90 -11.49
N LYS A 577 17.94 -36.67 -11.43
CA LYS A 577 18.90 -36.23 -10.39
C LYS A 577 18.35 -36.34 -8.96
N GLU A 578 17.02 -36.31 -8.81
CA GLU A 578 16.32 -36.40 -7.53
C GLU A 578 16.03 -37.86 -7.11
N HIS A 579 16.49 -38.84 -7.89
CA HIS A 579 16.21 -40.27 -7.71
C HIS A 579 14.74 -40.65 -7.94
N ASN A 580 14.03 -39.88 -8.75
CA ASN A 580 12.67 -40.19 -9.20
C ASN A 580 12.70 -40.87 -10.58
N LEU A 581 11.75 -41.76 -10.84
CA LEU A 581 11.61 -42.44 -12.12
C LEU A 581 10.79 -41.58 -13.09
N GLU A 582 11.33 -41.35 -14.29
CA GLU A 582 10.69 -40.58 -15.36
C GLU A 582 10.50 -41.46 -16.60
N TRP A 583 9.26 -41.64 -17.06
CA TRP A 583 8.96 -42.23 -18.38
C TRP A 583 8.67 -41.15 -19.39
N SER A 584 9.12 -41.35 -20.64
CA SER A 584 8.69 -40.55 -21.79
C SER A 584 7.82 -41.41 -22.70
N VAL A 585 6.51 -41.17 -22.71
CA VAL A 585 5.53 -41.97 -23.45
C VAL A 585 4.88 -41.13 -24.54
N THR A 586 4.85 -41.64 -25.77
CA THR A 586 4.04 -41.06 -26.84
C THR A 586 2.77 -41.90 -27.01
N LEU A 587 1.61 -41.26 -26.85
CA LEU A 587 0.28 -41.89 -26.97
C LEU A 587 -0.45 -41.36 -28.21
N ALA A 588 -0.74 -42.24 -29.16
CA ALA A 588 -1.59 -41.95 -30.31
C ALA A 588 -3.06 -41.66 -29.86
N PRO A 589 -3.88 -41.03 -30.71
CA PRO A 589 -5.28 -40.78 -30.40
C PRO A 589 -6.03 -42.07 -30.02
N GLY A 590 -6.76 -42.05 -28.90
CA GLY A 590 -7.47 -43.22 -28.38
C GLY A 590 -6.60 -44.31 -27.74
N GLN A 591 -5.27 -44.22 -27.80
CA GLN A 591 -4.36 -45.26 -27.30
C GLN A 591 -4.32 -45.28 -25.77
N SER A 592 -4.25 -46.50 -25.22
CA SER A 592 -3.96 -46.73 -23.80
C SER A 592 -2.61 -47.45 -23.64
N LYS A 593 -1.87 -47.14 -22.56
CA LYS A 593 -0.63 -47.81 -22.18
C LYS A 593 -0.55 -47.95 -20.67
N ASP A 594 -0.06 -49.10 -20.22
CA ASP A 594 0.15 -49.38 -18.80
C ASP A 594 1.63 -49.25 -18.45
N LEU A 595 1.95 -48.53 -17.38
CA LEU A 595 3.28 -48.45 -16.82
C LEU A 595 3.33 -49.26 -15.53
N SER A 596 4.29 -50.19 -15.43
CA SER A 596 4.53 -50.99 -14.23
C SER A 596 5.80 -50.54 -13.52
N VAL A 597 5.66 -50.25 -12.22
CA VAL A 597 6.77 -49.91 -11.32
C VAL A 597 6.87 -51.03 -10.30
N LYS A 598 7.96 -51.78 -10.35
CA LYS A 598 8.22 -52.87 -9.42
C LYS A 598 9.60 -52.71 -8.84
N TYR A 599 9.69 -52.63 -7.52
CA TYR A 599 10.96 -52.60 -6.82
C TYR A 599 10.94 -53.53 -5.61
N THR A 600 12.14 -53.94 -5.20
CA THR A 600 12.36 -54.78 -4.04
C THR A 600 13.20 -54.02 -3.02
N MET A 601 12.83 -54.11 -1.75
CA MET A 601 13.59 -53.60 -0.63
C MET A 601 14.02 -54.78 0.23
N ARG A 602 15.33 -55.00 0.35
CA ARG A 602 15.89 -55.99 1.25
C ARG A 602 16.27 -55.31 2.56
N LEU A 603 15.67 -55.79 3.65
CA LEU A 603 15.84 -55.27 5.00
C LEU A 603 16.66 -56.27 5.83
N ALA A 604 17.69 -55.77 6.50
CA ALA A 604 18.47 -56.54 7.46
C ALA A 604 17.65 -56.87 8.73
N GLU A 605 18.12 -57.84 9.51
CA GLU A 605 17.47 -58.31 10.74
C GLU A 605 17.29 -57.18 11.77
N GLY A 606 16.07 -57.05 12.31
CA GLY A 606 15.71 -56.02 13.30
C GLY A 606 15.10 -54.73 12.74
N VAL A 607 14.94 -54.61 11.42
CA VAL A 607 14.19 -53.51 10.80
C VAL A 607 12.70 -53.90 10.70
N PRO A 608 11.74 -53.07 11.14
CA PRO A 608 10.32 -53.39 11.08
C PRO A 608 9.85 -53.60 9.63
N THR A 609 8.79 -54.39 9.44
CA THR A 609 8.23 -54.66 8.10
C THR A 609 6.84 -54.03 7.92
N ASP A 610 6.21 -53.57 9.00
CA ASP A 610 4.97 -52.80 8.95
C ASP A 610 5.20 -51.39 8.39
N GLU A 611 4.22 -50.83 7.66
CA GLU A 611 4.36 -49.52 7.01
C GLU A 611 4.49 -48.36 7.99
N GLU A 612 3.68 -48.37 9.06
CA GLU A 612 3.65 -47.29 10.04
C GLU A 612 4.90 -47.35 10.91
N GLU A 613 5.29 -48.56 11.33
CA GLU A 613 6.54 -48.76 12.08
C GLU A 613 7.78 -48.42 11.25
N MET A 614 7.78 -48.74 9.95
CA MET A 614 8.86 -48.34 9.02
C MET A 614 8.94 -46.83 8.85
N ALA A 615 7.81 -46.14 8.73
CA ALA A 615 7.79 -44.67 8.64
C ALA A 615 8.35 -44.02 9.91
N VAL A 616 8.08 -44.61 11.08
CA VAL A 616 8.65 -44.17 12.37
C VAL A 616 10.14 -44.49 12.44
N TYR A 617 10.55 -45.70 12.05
CA TYR A 617 11.94 -46.13 12.02
C TYR A 617 12.80 -45.23 11.13
N LEU A 618 12.36 -44.97 9.89
CA LEU A 618 13.07 -44.09 8.96
C LEU A 618 13.15 -42.64 9.47
N LYS A 619 12.09 -42.11 10.10
CA LYS A 619 12.13 -40.78 10.73
C LYS A 619 13.10 -40.70 11.91
N ALA A 620 13.15 -41.73 12.74
CA ALA A 620 14.04 -41.81 13.90
C ALA A 620 15.53 -41.90 13.49
N THR A 621 15.85 -42.69 12.46
CA THR A 621 17.23 -42.84 11.95
C THR A 621 17.73 -41.57 11.24
N THR A 622 16.83 -40.79 10.63
CA THR A 622 17.18 -39.52 9.95
C THR A 622 17.47 -38.37 10.93
N GLN A 623 17.05 -38.46 12.19
CA GLN A 623 17.29 -37.42 13.22
C GLN A 623 18.68 -37.45 13.87
N ALA A 624 19.56 -38.41 13.51
CA ALA A 624 20.89 -38.58 14.12
C ALA A 624 22.06 -37.90 13.38
N LEU A 625 21.81 -37.02 12.40
CA LEU A 625 22.81 -36.16 11.74
C LEU A 625 22.51 -34.69 12.03
N PRO A 626 23.53 -33.81 12.13
CA PRO A 626 23.30 -32.39 12.44
C PRO A 626 22.49 -31.77 11.31
N GLN A 627 21.30 -31.28 11.66
CA GLN A 627 20.40 -30.62 10.74
C GLN A 627 21.01 -29.29 10.29
N ASN A 628 21.57 -29.27 9.07
CA ASN A 628 21.53 -28.06 8.27
C ASN A 628 20.08 -27.85 7.85
N PHE A 629 19.54 -26.70 8.25
CA PHE A 629 18.19 -26.25 7.96
C PHE A 629 17.98 -26.12 6.44
N THR A 630 17.12 -26.96 5.89
CA THR A 630 16.28 -26.65 4.74
C THR A 630 14.90 -27.23 5.03
N THR A 631 14.00 -26.38 5.52
CA THR A 631 12.57 -26.68 5.60
C THR A 631 11.98 -26.68 4.18
N PRO A 632 11.11 -27.64 3.81
CA PRO A 632 10.36 -27.56 2.57
C PRO A 632 9.35 -26.40 2.64
N PRO A 633 9.05 -25.72 1.51
CA PRO A 633 7.99 -24.73 1.47
C PRO A 633 6.65 -25.44 1.69
N ARG A 634 5.94 -25.05 2.76
CA ARG A 634 4.52 -25.35 2.90
C ARG A 634 3.78 -24.55 1.84
N ASN A 635 3.26 -25.23 0.82
CA ASN A 635 2.19 -24.64 0.04
C ASN A 635 0.92 -24.52 0.91
N PRO A 636 0.17 -23.43 0.75
CA PRO A 636 -0.98 -23.12 1.58
C PRO A 636 -2.14 -24.05 1.23
N GLU A 637 -2.58 -24.87 2.17
CA GLU A 637 -3.96 -25.36 2.11
C GLU A 637 -4.91 -24.20 2.35
N PRO A 638 -6.09 -24.21 1.68
CA PRO A 638 -7.02 -23.11 1.71
C PRO A 638 -7.42 -22.84 3.16
N PHE A 639 -7.42 -21.56 3.52
CA PHE A 639 -8.06 -21.08 4.74
C PHE A 639 -9.54 -21.44 4.68
N GLY A 640 -9.87 -22.67 5.05
CA GLY A 640 -11.14 -23.00 5.67
C GLY A 640 -11.23 -22.09 6.88
N VAL A 641 -12.18 -21.16 6.82
CA VAL A 641 -12.50 -20.22 7.88
C VAL A 641 -12.85 -21.02 9.15
N GLY A 642 -11.80 -21.34 9.92
CA GLY A 642 -11.87 -21.77 11.30
C GLY A 642 -12.44 -20.61 12.09
N ARG A 643 -13.76 -20.49 12.04
CA ARG A 643 -14.58 -19.58 12.82
C ARG A 643 -14.05 -19.50 14.26
N PRO A 644 -13.55 -18.35 14.75
CA PRO A 644 -13.38 -18.13 16.19
C PRO A 644 -14.79 -17.90 16.77
N ARG A 645 -15.60 -18.96 16.82
CA ARG A 645 -17.00 -18.89 17.24
C ARG A 645 -17.07 -19.14 18.73
N THR A 646 -16.90 -18.07 19.50
CA THR A 646 -17.62 -17.84 20.78
C THR A 646 -17.14 -16.55 21.45
N CYS A 647 -15.82 -16.30 21.53
CA CYS A 647 -15.30 -15.17 22.30
C CYS A 647 -15.39 -13.81 21.57
N THR A 648 -15.07 -13.75 20.27
CA THR A 648 -15.12 -12.51 19.47
C THR A 648 -16.54 -12.00 19.21
N ARG A 649 -17.51 -12.91 19.06
CA ARG A 649 -18.94 -12.53 19.00
C ARG A 649 -19.42 -11.87 20.29
N SER A 650 -19.02 -12.38 21.46
CA SER A 650 -19.44 -11.81 22.76
C SER A 650 -18.93 -10.37 22.97
N ILE A 651 -17.67 -10.11 22.59
CA ILE A 651 -17.04 -8.78 22.71
C ILE A 651 -17.68 -7.79 21.73
N SER A 652 -17.89 -8.20 20.48
CA SER A 652 -18.53 -7.35 19.46
C SER A 652 -19.97 -7.00 19.85
N THR A 653 -20.75 -7.95 20.37
CA THR A 653 -22.12 -7.69 20.83
C THR A 653 -22.15 -6.74 22.03
N TYR A 654 -21.22 -6.88 22.97
CA TYR A 654 -21.10 -5.97 24.12
C TYR A 654 -20.77 -4.54 23.67
N VAL A 655 -19.81 -4.35 22.76
CA VAL A 655 -19.45 -3.02 22.22
C VAL A 655 -20.64 -2.36 21.51
N SER A 656 -21.39 -3.12 20.70
CA SER A 656 -22.57 -2.60 20.01
C SER A 656 -23.70 -2.21 20.98
N ILE A 657 -23.94 -2.98 22.04
CA ILE A 657 -24.95 -2.67 23.06
C ILE A 657 -24.56 -1.42 23.85
N VAL A 658 -23.29 -1.32 24.27
CA VAL A 658 -22.76 -0.16 24.98
C VAL A 658 -22.90 1.10 24.12
N ALA A 659 -22.52 1.05 22.84
CA ALA A 659 -22.63 2.17 21.92
C ALA A 659 -24.09 2.60 21.70
N ALA A 660 -25.02 1.65 21.57
CA ALA A 660 -26.44 1.96 21.43
C ALA A 660 -27.02 2.63 22.69
N ILE A 661 -26.63 2.19 23.89
CA ILE A 661 -27.04 2.81 25.16
C ILE A 661 -26.45 4.24 25.27
N PHE A 662 -25.21 4.46 24.84
CA PHE A 662 -24.60 5.79 24.82
C PHE A 662 -25.39 6.76 23.93
N VAL A 663 -25.70 6.35 22.69
CA VAL A 663 -26.45 7.17 21.74
C VAL A 663 -27.85 7.51 22.28
N TYR A 664 -28.53 6.54 22.90
CA TYR A 664 -29.84 6.74 23.51
C TYR A 664 -29.81 7.72 24.70
N ILE A 665 -28.81 7.63 25.58
CA ILE A 665 -28.66 8.54 26.73
C ILE A 665 -28.29 9.96 26.27
N VAL A 666 -27.49 10.10 25.21
CA VAL A 666 -27.12 11.40 24.64
C VAL A 666 -28.32 12.07 23.94
N GLN A 667 -29.15 11.32 23.21
CA GLN A 667 -30.31 11.85 22.48
C GLN A 667 -31.48 12.26 23.37
N THR A 668 -31.60 11.70 24.58
CA THR A 668 -32.73 11.97 25.51
C THR A 668 -32.46 13.12 26.48
N GLY A 669 -31.25 13.71 26.46
CA GLY A 669 -30.88 14.80 27.34
C GLY A 669 -31.07 16.20 26.74
N THR A 670 -31.86 17.05 27.38
CA THR A 670 -31.95 18.47 27.03
C THR A 670 -30.64 19.18 27.42
N PRO A 671 -29.96 19.91 26.50
CA PRO A 671 -28.74 20.63 26.81
C PRO A 671 -29.02 21.83 27.72
N THR A 672 -28.24 21.99 28.79
CA THR A 672 -28.24 23.19 29.64
C THR A 672 -27.15 24.17 29.20
N VAL A 673 -27.41 25.47 29.35
CA VAL A 673 -26.50 26.55 28.93
C VAL A 673 -25.20 26.48 29.74
N SER A 674 -24.06 26.37 29.05
CA SER A 674 -22.72 26.32 29.65
C SER A 674 -22.39 27.63 30.37
N SER A 675 -21.94 27.54 31.62
CA SER A 675 -21.27 28.66 32.28
C SER A 675 -19.90 28.95 31.64
N ALA A 676 -19.34 30.14 31.90
CA ALA A 676 -18.03 30.58 31.40
C ALA A 676 -16.85 29.73 31.89
N TYR A 677 -17.08 28.79 32.81
CA TYR A 677 -16.06 27.91 33.39
C TYR A 677 -15.75 26.65 32.56
N CYS A 678 -16.43 26.44 31.42
CA CYS A 678 -16.25 25.29 30.51
C CYS A 678 -16.22 23.92 31.23
N LEU A 679 -17.03 23.76 32.28
CA LEU A 679 -17.14 22.50 33.00
C LEU A 679 -18.04 21.53 32.21
N THR A 680 -17.46 20.45 31.69
CA THR A 680 -18.20 19.40 30.97
C THR A 680 -19.29 18.75 31.84
N SER A 681 -19.20 18.85 33.17
CA SER A 681 -20.23 18.37 34.10
C SER A 681 -21.56 19.13 34.00
N GLU A 682 -21.55 20.36 33.49
CA GLU A 682 -22.74 21.21 33.33
C GLU A 682 -23.34 21.13 31.91
N ALA A 683 -22.57 20.60 30.95
CA ALA A 683 -22.96 20.51 29.54
C ALA A 683 -23.74 19.24 29.18
N TYR A 684 -23.64 18.18 29.99
CA TYR A 684 -24.27 16.89 29.72
C TYR A 684 -25.26 16.49 30.82
N THR A 685 -26.24 15.66 30.45
CA THR A 685 -27.24 15.15 31.40
C THR A 685 -26.62 14.38 32.57
N PRO A 686 -27.16 14.48 33.80
CA PRO A 686 -26.64 13.76 34.97
C PRO A 686 -26.54 12.23 34.79
N GLY A 687 -27.31 11.67 33.85
CA GLY A 687 -27.28 10.26 33.50
C GLY A 687 -25.99 9.80 32.80
N ILE A 688 -25.29 10.70 32.08
CA ILE A 688 -24.09 10.34 31.31
C ILE A 688 -22.94 9.92 32.24
N TRP A 689 -22.81 10.58 33.39
CA TRP A 689 -21.72 10.32 34.33
C TRP A 689 -21.90 8.98 35.04
N LYS A 690 -23.15 8.63 35.39
CA LYS A 690 -23.51 7.29 35.89
C LYS A 690 -23.22 6.23 34.84
N TYR A 691 -23.56 6.49 33.58
CA TYR A 691 -23.25 5.60 32.47
C TYR A 691 -21.74 5.39 32.29
N MET A 692 -20.92 6.46 32.30
CA MET A 692 -19.46 6.34 32.20
C MET A 692 -18.87 5.53 33.36
N LEU A 693 -19.38 5.71 34.58
CA LEU A 693 -18.96 4.93 35.73
C LEU A 693 -19.34 3.44 35.57
N TYR A 694 -20.58 3.12 35.17
CA TYR A 694 -21.00 1.73 34.93
C TYR A 694 -20.23 1.07 33.78
N PHE A 695 -19.91 1.83 32.74
CA PHE A 695 -19.08 1.37 31.64
C PHE A 695 -17.67 1.01 32.13
N ARG A 696 -17.01 1.92 32.86
CA ARG A 696 -15.67 1.68 33.44
C ARG A 696 -15.66 0.52 34.46
N MET A 697 -16.73 0.36 35.24
CA MET A 697 -16.88 -0.78 36.15
C MET A 697 -17.01 -2.10 35.38
N SER A 698 -17.77 -2.12 34.28
CA SER A 698 -17.96 -3.34 33.49
C SER A 698 -16.72 -3.73 32.69
N THR A 699 -15.94 -2.79 32.14
CA THR A 699 -14.64 -3.09 31.51
C THR A 699 -13.64 -3.66 32.50
N LEU A 700 -13.64 -3.16 33.74
CA LEU A 700 -12.78 -3.67 34.81
C LEU A 700 -13.18 -5.08 35.26
N VAL A 701 -14.49 -5.36 35.38
CA VAL A 701 -15.01 -6.70 35.71
C VAL A 701 -14.68 -7.71 34.61
N ILE A 702 -14.89 -7.35 33.34
CA ILE A 702 -14.58 -8.22 32.19
C ILE A 702 -13.07 -8.50 32.13
N SER A 703 -12.24 -7.46 32.28
CA SER A 703 -10.78 -7.62 32.31
C SER A 703 -10.34 -8.53 33.45
N SER A 704 -10.89 -8.35 34.65
CA SER A 704 -10.59 -9.20 35.80
C SER A 704 -11.03 -10.66 35.57
N ALA A 705 -12.22 -10.88 35.02
CA ALA A 705 -12.77 -12.21 34.74
C ALA A 705 -11.98 -12.96 33.65
N LEU A 706 -11.37 -12.25 32.70
CA LEU A 706 -10.50 -12.83 31.68
C LEU A 706 -9.10 -13.11 32.23
N TYR A 707 -8.49 -12.17 32.95
CA TYR A 707 -7.10 -12.27 33.36
C TYR A 707 -6.87 -13.12 34.62
N LEU A 708 -7.82 -13.19 35.57
CA LEU A 708 -7.67 -14.01 36.79
C LEU A 708 -7.56 -15.52 36.49
N PRO A 709 -8.37 -16.15 35.62
CA PRO A 709 -8.22 -17.56 35.26
C PRO A 709 -6.93 -17.83 34.49
N ILE A 710 -6.53 -16.91 33.61
CA ILE A 710 -5.29 -17.02 32.82
C ILE A 710 -4.09 -17.02 33.75
N THR A 711 -4.03 -16.06 34.67
CA THR A 711 -2.93 -15.94 35.64
C THR A 711 -2.91 -17.10 36.64
N TRP A 712 -4.06 -17.59 37.08
CA TRP A 712 -4.17 -18.76 37.95
C TRP A 712 -3.72 -20.06 37.24
N LYS A 713 -4.15 -20.30 36.00
CA LYS A 713 -3.74 -21.45 35.19
C LYS A 713 -2.23 -21.42 34.93
N ILE A 714 -1.70 -20.25 34.64
CA ILE A 714 -0.26 -20.00 34.49
C ILE A 714 0.49 -20.29 35.80
N PHE A 715 0.01 -19.79 36.93
CA PHE A 715 0.63 -20.04 38.24
C PHE A 715 0.66 -21.53 38.59
N LYS A 716 -0.43 -22.26 38.28
CA LYS A 716 -0.55 -23.72 38.47
C LYS A 716 0.45 -24.52 37.62
N ILE A 717 0.68 -24.11 36.37
CA ILE A 717 1.71 -24.70 35.48
C ILE A 717 3.11 -24.37 35.99
N THR A 718 3.29 -23.18 36.56
CA THR A 718 4.58 -22.70 37.05
C THR A 718 4.97 -23.37 38.38
N SER A 719 4.01 -23.67 39.25
CA SER A 719 4.24 -24.40 40.51
C SER A 719 4.59 -25.87 40.29
N THR A 720 4.08 -26.49 39.20
CA THR A 720 4.47 -27.84 38.79
C THR A 720 5.86 -27.89 38.15
N LEU A 721 6.27 -26.85 37.42
CA LEU A 721 7.61 -26.74 36.82
C LEU A 721 8.74 -26.46 37.84
N LYS A 722 8.43 -25.91 39.02
CA LYS A 722 9.42 -25.67 40.10
C LYS A 722 10.03 -26.96 40.67
N ALA A 723 9.48 -28.14 40.39
CA ALA A 723 10.03 -29.43 40.77
C ALA A 723 11.14 -29.96 39.83
N GLY A 724 11.39 -29.31 38.69
CA GLY A 724 12.45 -29.66 37.75
C GLY A 724 13.44 -28.50 37.55
N LEU A 725 14.74 -28.78 37.69
CA LEU A 725 15.86 -27.84 37.85
C LEU A 725 16.21 -26.94 36.64
N THR A 726 15.25 -26.54 35.78
CA THR A 726 15.51 -25.74 34.56
C THR A 726 14.50 -24.59 34.32
N GLY A 727 13.85 -24.09 35.37
CA GLY A 727 12.72 -23.14 35.25
C GLY A 727 12.98 -21.65 35.51
N GLU A 728 14.19 -21.19 35.82
CA GLU A 728 14.39 -19.85 36.45
C GLU A 728 14.20 -18.63 35.51
N THR A 729 14.52 -18.74 34.22
CA THR A 729 14.43 -17.61 33.27
C THR A 729 13.03 -17.45 32.69
N TYR A 730 12.34 -18.57 32.41
CA TYR A 730 10.96 -18.57 31.90
C TYR A 730 9.97 -18.08 32.96
N THR A 731 10.12 -18.55 34.21
CA THR A 731 9.35 -18.06 35.36
C THR A 731 9.52 -16.55 35.56
N ARG A 732 10.75 -16.02 35.44
CA ARG A 732 11.03 -14.58 35.65
C ARG A 732 10.40 -13.69 34.58
N LYS A 733 10.38 -14.10 33.31
CA LYS A 733 9.75 -13.33 32.21
C LYS A 733 8.22 -13.36 32.29
N MET A 734 7.65 -14.51 32.70
CA MET A 734 6.21 -14.64 32.93
C MET A 734 5.73 -13.89 34.18
N ILE A 735 6.46 -13.92 35.29
CA ILE A 735 6.14 -13.15 36.51
C ILE A 735 6.10 -11.65 36.20
N LYS A 736 7.02 -11.14 35.37
CA LYS A 736 7.02 -9.74 34.92
C LYS A 736 5.75 -9.41 34.13
N THR A 737 5.36 -10.26 33.19
CA THR A 737 4.17 -10.04 32.34
C THR A 737 2.88 -10.06 33.17
N THR A 738 2.74 -11.02 34.10
CA THR A 738 1.59 -11.09 35.03
C THR A 738 1.54 -9.89 35.97
N ARG A 739 2.69 -9.41 36.46
CA ARG A 739 2.78 -8.21 37.32
C ARG A 739 2.37 -6.94 36.57
N THR A 740 2.76 -6.79 35.31
CA THR A 740 2.37 -5.63 34.48
C THR A 740 0.87 -5.60 34.26
N ILE A 741 0.24 -6.74 33.92
CA ILE A 741 -1.20 -6.84 33.71
C ILE A 741 -1.98 -6.56 35.02
N GLY A 742 -1.46 -7.04 36.16
CA GLY A 742 -2.02 -6.69 37.47
C GLY A 742 -1.91 -5.19 37.79
N CYS A 743 -0.76 -4.57 37.50
CA CYS A 743 -0.56 -3.14 37.70
C CYS A 743 -1.45 -2.28 36.79
N THR A 744 -1.74 -2.70 35.55
CA THR A 744 -2.66 -1.96 34.68
C THR A 744 -4.09 -1.96 35.23
N ILE A 745 -4.60 -3.11 35.68
CA ILE A 745 -5.96 -3.22 36.25
C ILE A 745 -6.07 -2.42 37.56
N LEU A 746 -5.06 -2.52 38.44
CA LEU A 746 -5.02 -1.74 39.68
C LEU A 746 -4.97 -0.23 39.41
N SER A 747 -4.16 0.21 38.45
CA SER A 747 -4.08 1.63 38.09
C SER A 747 -5.41 2.16 37.55
N GLU A 748 -6.17 1.34 36.82
CA GLU A 748 -7.49 1.71 36.31
C GLU A 748 -8.54 1.80 37.43
N PHE A 749 -8.49 0.89 38.40
CA PHE A 749 -9.34 0.96 39.59
C PHE A 749 -9.06 2.23 40.42
N PHE A 750 -7.79 2.52 40.73
CA PHE A 750 -7.43 3.60 41.64
C PHE A 750 -7.44 5.00 41.01
N LEU A 751 -7.09 5.13 39.73
CA LEU A 751 -6.95 6.44 39.09
C LEU A 751 -8.13 6.81 38.20
N VAL A 752 -9.07 5.89 37.99
CA VAL A 752 -10.25 6.15 37.15
C VAL A 752 -11.54 5.82 37.90
N VAL A 753 -11.71 4.58 38.35
CA VAL A 753 -12.97 4.14 38.97
C VAL A 753 -13.23 4.81 40.34
N ILE A 754 -12.24 4.83 41.23
CA ILE A 754 -12.38 5.44 42.55
C ILE A 754 -12.66 6.96 42.45
N PRO A 755 -11.91 7.75 41.66
CA PRO A 755 -12.22 9.16 41.41
C PRO A 755 -13.64 9.39 40.86
N ASP A 756 -14.11 8.55 39.92
CA ASP A 756 -15.48 8.65 39.41
C ASP A 756 -16.53 8.38 40.50
N ILE A 757 -16.28 7.44 41.42
CA ILE A 757 -17.18 7.17 42.55
C ILE A 757 -17.23 8.38 43.49
N PHE A 758 -16.07 8.99 43.77
CA PHE A 758 -16.00 10.19 44.62
C PHE A 758 -16.69 11.41 43.98
N LEU A 759 -16.55 11.59 42.67
CA LEU A 759 -17.21 12.66 41.92
C LEU A 759 -18.72 12.42 41.80
N ASN A 760 -19.18 11.19 41.54
CA ASN A 760 -20.59 10.90 41.25
C ASN A 760 -21.46 10.65 42.48
N TYR A 761 -20.92 9.98 43.51
CA TYR A 761 -21.68 9.61 44.71
C TYR A 761 -21.36 10.47 45.92
N ASN A 762 -20.35 11.35 45.82
CA ASN A 762 -19.93 12.29 46.84
C ASN A 762 -19.94 11.71 48.28
N PRO A 763 -19.34 10.54 48.53
CA PRO A 763 -19.30 9.99 49.87
C PRO A 763 -18.48 10.94 50.75
N PHE A 764 -19.02 11.27 51.93
CA PHE A 764 -18.37 12.15 52.91
C PHE A 764 -18.07 13.59 52.44
N GLY A 765 -18.73 14.09 51.40
CA GLY A 765 -18.54 15.47 50.93
C GLY A 765 -17.22 15.71 50.17
N LEU A 766 -16.61 14.64 49.64
CA LEU A 766 -15.32 14.69 48.95
C LEU A 766 -15.37 15.21 47.50
N ALA A 767 -16.56 15.44 46.93
CA ALA A 767 -16.72 16.00 45.59
C ALA A 767 -16.21 17.45 45.48
N ARG A 768 -16.08 18.17 46.60
CA ARG A 768 -15.47 19.52 46.65
C ARG A 768 -14.02 19.56 46.16
N TYR A 769 -13.33 18.42 46.14
CA TYR A 769 -11.96 18.29 45.63
C TYR A 769 -11.93 17.81 44.16
N GLN A 770 -12.85 18.30 43.33
CA GLN A 770 -13.00 17.86 41.94
C GLN A 770 -11.72 17.93 41.10
N VAL A 771 -10.89 18.96 41.31
CA VAL A 771 -9.61 19.15 40.62
C VAL A 771 -8.62 18.03 40.97
N VAL A 772 -8.62 17.56 42.22
CA VAL A 772 -7.75 16.47 42.66
C VAL A 772 -8.13 15.17 41.97
N TRP A 773 -9.43 14.87 41.91
CA TRP A 773 -9.95 13.68 41.25
C TRP A 773 -9.73 13.72 39.72
N TYR A 774 -9.88 14.90 39.11
CA TYR A 774 -9.55 15.11 37.70
C TYR A 774 -8.07 14.89 37.41
N ASN A 775 -7.17 15.38 38.27
CA ASN A 775 -5.74 15.14 38.15
C ASN A 775 -5.37 13.65 38.27
N CYS A 776 -6.13 12.86 39.04
CA CYS A 776 -5.96 11.40 39.04
C CYS A 776 -6.25 10.79 37.66
N HIS A 777 -7.28 11.26 36.95
CA HIS A 777 -7.57 10.81 35.58
C HIS A 777 -6.46 11.17 34.60
N VAL A 778 -5.93 12.40 34.67
CA VAL A 778 -4.81 12.83 33.82
C VAL A 778 -3.55 12.00 34.11
N ALA A 779 -3.27 11.74 35.39
CA ALA A 779 -2.14 10.92 35.82
C ALA A 779 -2.20 9.48 35.28
N LYS A 780 -3.39 8.94 35.00
CA LYS A 780 -3.55 7.61 34.38
C LYS A 780 -2.86 7.51 33.02
N GLY A 781 -2.87 8.59 32.23
CA GLY A 781 -2.17 8.64 30.94
C GLY A 781 -0.66 8.43 31.10
N ALA A 782 -0.06 9.14 32.06
CA ALA A 782 1.36 9.00 32.38
C ALA A 782 1.72 7.61 32.93
N VAL A 783 0.87 7.04 33.79
CA VAL A 783 1.07 5.67 34.34
C VAL A 783 1.03 4.61 33.23
N ASN A 784 0.16 4.76 32.22
CA ASN A 784 0.13 3.85 31.07
C ASN A 784 1.42 3.87 30.26
N VAL A 785 1.95 5.07 29.96
CA VAL A 785 3.24 5.23 29.27
C VAL A 785 4.35 4.57 30.09
N PHE A 786 4.34 4.74 31.42
CA PHE A 786 5.32 4.11 32.30
C PHE A 786 5.21 2.58 32.34
N LEU A 787 4.00 2.02 32.42
CA LEU A 787 3.79 0.56 32.44
C LEU A 787 4.18 -0.10 31.10
N VAL A 788 3.89 0.54 29.97
CA VAL A 788 4.27 0.05 28.62
C VAL A 788 5.79 0.14 28.41
N THR A 789 6.42 1.23 28.83
CA THR A 789 7.88 1.39 28.70
C THR A 789 8.65 0.40 29.58
N LEU A 790 8.15 0.08 30.77
CA LEU A 790 8.72 -0.96 31.64
C LEU A 790 8.52 -2.40 31.13
N GLN A 791 7.54 -2.63 30.26
CA GLN A 791 7.31 -3.93 29.63
C GLN A 791 8.36 -4.23 28.54
N HIS A 792 8.86 -3.18 27.86
CA HIS A 792 9.81 -3.32 26.77
C HIS A 792 11.26 -3.29 27.27
N GLU A 793 11.93 -4.44 27.21
CA GLU A 793 13.27 -4.64 27.76
C GLU A 793 14.30 -3.68 27.16
N GLU A 794 14.19 -3.41 25.86
CA GLU A 794 15.09 -2.49 25.14
C GLU A 794 14.86 -1.02 25.52
N MET A 795 13.61 -0.59 25.72
CA MET A 795 13.30 0.77 26.18
C MET A 795 13.79 0.99 27.61
N THR A 796 13.61 -0.03 28.46
CA THR A 796 14.11 -0.01 29.84
C THR A 796 15.65 0.04 29.87
N LYS A 797 16.36 -0.68 28.99
CA LYS A 797 17.82 -0.60 28.84
C LYS A 797 18.28 0.77 28.36
N VAL A 798 17.59 1.37 27.40
CA VAL A 798 17.89 2.72 26.91
C VAL A 798 17.68 3.76 28.01
N LEU A 799 16.55 3.71 28.73
CA LEU A 799 16.25 4.61 29.83
C LEU A 799 17.24 4.44 30.99
N THR A 800 17.55 3.20 31.39
CA THR A 800 18.54 2.95 32.47
C THR A 800 19.96 3.34 32.06
N LYS A 801 20.34 3.19 30.79
CA LYS A 801 21.64 3.66 30.27
C LYS A 801 21.71 5.18 30.20
N LYS A 802 20.61 5.85 29.83
CA LYS A 802 20.47 7.32 29.82
C LYS A 802 20.48 7.88 31.26
N TRP A 803 19.84 7.18 32.19
CA TRP A 803 19.83 7.49 33.62
C TRP A 803 21.20 7.26 34.29
N ARG A 804 21.94 6.20 33.92
CA ARG A 804 23.34 5.96 34.36
C ARG A 804 24.34 6.99 33.81
N ARG A 805 24.14 7.45 32.57
CA ARG A 805 24.95 8.53 31.97
C ARG A 805 24.64 9.90 32.57
N ARG A 806 23.40 10.14 33.02
CA ARG A 806 23.01 11.36 33.75
C ARG A 806 23.34 11.30 35.25
N SER A 807 23.45 10.12 35.86
CA SER A 807 23.85 10.00 37.28
C SER A 807 25.35 10.22 37.51
N THR A 808 26.15 10.35 36.45
CA THR A 808 27.58 10.66 36.50
C THR A 808 27.89 12.12 36.16
N LEU A 809 26.89 12.90 35.72
CA LEU A 809 26.99 14.34 35.47
C LEU A 809 25.73 15.02 36.05
N ALA A 810 25.89 15.70 37.19
CA ALA A 810 24.88 16.50 37.89
C ALA A 810 23.76 15.75 38.67
N SER A 811 24.11 15.25 39.85
CA SER A 811 23.15 14.80 40.88
C SER A 811 22.66 15.90 41.83
N THR A 812 23.07 17.16 41.67
CA THR A 812 22.64 18.28 42.54
C THR A 812 21.93 19.43 41.83
N HIS A 813 21.93 19.51 40.50
CA HIS A 813 21.31 20.64 39.80
C HIS A 813 19.89 20.33 39.28
N LEU A 814 19.66 19.09 38.84
CA LEU A 814 18.39 18.71 38.21
C LEU A 814 17.29 18.36 39.24
N LEU A 815 17.68 17.93 40.44
CA LEU A 815 16.74 17.66 41.53
C LEU A 815 16.24 18.97 42.17
N THR A 816 17.12 19.96 42.29
CA THR A 816 16.78 21.33 42.73
C THR A 816 15.96 22.04 41.67
N GLN A 817 16.31 21.92 40.39
CA GLN A 817 15.53 22.52 39.30
C GLN A 817 14.16 21.85 39.11
N MET A 818 14.03 20.54 39.31
CA MET A 818 12.72 19.88 39.31
C MET A 818 11.89 20.18 40.57
N ILE A 819 12.52 20.41 41.72
CA ILE A 819 11.84 20.87 42.94
C ILE A 819 11.42 22.34 42.79
N ASP A 820 12.26 23.19 42.20
CA ASP A 820 11.97 24.60 41.91
C ASP A 820 10.87 24.71 40.85
N ASP A 821 10.91 23.93 39.77
CA ASP A 821 9.86 23.91 38.74
C ASP A 821 8.54 23.33 39.31
N ALA A 822 8.61 22.34 40.20
CA ALA A 822 7.43 21.82 40.90
C ALA A 822 6.89 22.81 41.96
N GLN A 823 7.75 23.58 42.62
CA GLN A 823 7.37 24.65 43.55
C GLN A 823 6.81 25.87 42.81
N VAL A 824 7.32 26.20 41.62
CA VAL A 824 6.78 27.25 40.76
C VAL A 824 5.43 26.84 40.18
N PHE A 825 5.26 25.57 39.81
CA PHE A 825 3.97 25.02 39.34
C PHE A 825 2.94 24.94 40.48
N CYS A 826 3.32 24.44 41.66
CA CYS A 826 2.46 24.45 42.85
C CYS A 826 2.20 25.87 43.38
N GLY A 827 3.17 26.79 43.26
CA GLY A 827 3.02 28.21 43.60
C GLY A 827 2.03 28.90 42.70
N ARG A 828 2.09 28.66 41.38
CA ARG A 828 1.12 29.16 40.39
C ARG A 828 -0.29 28.59 40.61
N MET A 829 -0.41 27.31 40.98
CA MET A 829 -1.70 26.72 41.34
C MET A 829 -2.25 27.26 42.67
N ASN A 830 -1.41 27.52 43.67
CA ASN A 830 -1.84 28.13 44.93
C ASN A 830 -2.27 29.59 44.74
N THR A 831 -1.59 30.38 43.90
CA THR A 831 -2.03 31.74 43.55
C THR A 831 -3.34 31.75 42.77
N MET A 832 -3.57 30.75 41.91
CA MET A 832 -4.82 30.59 41.17
C MET A 832 -5.97 30.15 42.11
N SER A 833 -5.67 29.30 43.10
CA SER A 833 -6.62 28.88 44.14
C SER A 833 -6.95 29.98 45.16
N THR A 834 -6.00 30.87 45.49
CA THR A 834 -6.27 32.04 46.36
C THR A 834 -7.03 33.13 45.61
N ALA A 835 -6.72 33.37 44.33
CA ALA A 835 -7.48 34.28 43.49
C ALA A 835 -8.95 33.82 43.28
N LEU A 836 -9.19 32.50 43.20
CA LEU A 836 -10.54 31.93 43.14
C LEU A 836 -11.28 32.04 44.50
N SER A 837 -10.57 31.87 45.63
CA SER A 837 -11.15 32.03 46.98
C SER A 837 -11.48 33.49 47.35
N GLU A 838 -10.70 34.47 46.87
CA GLU A 838 -10.99 35.91 47.06
C GLU A 838 -12.11 36.43 46.15
N TYR A 839 -12.39 35.73 45.05
CA TYR A 839 -13.51 36.05 44.16
C TYR A 839 -14.84 35.50 44.69
N ASP A 840 -14.84 34.29 45.27
CA ASP A 840 -16.03 33.69 45.91
C ASP A 840 -16.51 34.47 47.16
N THR A 841 -15.60 35.16 47.86
CA THR A 841 -15.96 36.00 49.04
C THR A 841 -16.45 37.41 48.66
N LYS A 842 -16.31 37.82 47.39
CA LYS A 842 -16.84 39.10 46.87
C LYS A 842 -18.17 38.96 46.12
N VAL A 843 -18.59 37.72 45.82
CA VAL A 843 -19.82 37.42 45.05
C VAL A 843 -20.90 36.74 45.91
N SER A 844 -20.60 36.39 47.18
CA SER A 844 -21.58 35.95 48.18
C SER A 844 -22.25 37.11 48.93
#